data_AF-A0AAV0C0J8-F1
#
_entry.id   AF-A0AAV0C0J8-F1
#
_cell.length_a   1.000
_cell.length_b   1.000
_cell.length_c   1.000
_cell.angle_alpha   90.00
_cell.angle_beta   90.00
_cell.angle_gamma   90.00
#
_symmetry.space_group_name_H-M   'P 1'
#
loop_
_entity.id
_entity.type
_entity.pdbx_description
1 polymer ?
#
loop_
_entity_poly.entity_id
_entity_poly.type
_entity_poly.pdbx_seq_one_letter_code
_entity_poly.pdbx_strand_id
1 'polypeptide(L)'
;MITNPDMLHMSILPFHGQFRRIFSNLRFIILDEAHAYKGAFGCHTALILRRLRRLCSHVYGSNPSFIFSTATSANPADHTKELANLPAIELIQNDGSPSGPKTFVLWNPPVCLRTVSKRSKKGTNAINSTDGYRSVVVGRSSPMLEVSYIFAEMVQHGLRCIAFCKTRKLCELVLSYTREILQESAPHLVDVICAYRAGYVAEDRRRIEHDFFSGKMCGIAATNALELGIDVGHIDVTLHLGFPGSIASLWQQAGRSGRRGNPSIAIYVAFGGPLDQYFMKLPNKLFKSPVECCHIDANNPQVLEQHLACAAFEHPLSLHHDEKYFGPGLEAAVMTLKDKGYLSTDVSHDCSARIWSYIGPEKVPSNAVNVRAIETGRYQVIDKQKNELLEEIEESRAFFQVYEGAVYLNQGKTYLVKEMDLSSKIAWCQEADLKYYTKTRDLTDIHITGGNIAYPARNLNVPFARTTARAQFCRVTTTWFGFRRLWKKSNQVFDTLELSLPNYSYESQAVWVPVSVMIKKTVEALNYSFRGGLHAACHAVLHVVPLFVICNTSDIASECVNPNDSRYVPERILLYDPRPGGTGIAAQMQPLFTELLTAALELLTSCHCSGDAGCPNCVQNTICEEYNEFLHKDAAIIILKGVIQAEQV
;
A
#
# COMPACT_ATOMS: atom_id res chain seq x y z
N MET A 1 12.67 -18.75 -21.62
CA MET A 1 11.36 -18.08 -21.63
C MET A 1 11.33 -17.15 -20.44
N ILE A 2 11.09 -15.86 -20.65
CA ILE A 2 10.92 -14.87 -19.58
C ILE A 2 9.44 -14.50 -19.58
N THR A 3 8.80 -14.53 -18.41
CA THR A 3 7.36 -14.28 -18.25
C THR A 3 7.10 -13.71 -16.85
N ASN A 4 5.89 -13.22 -16.61
CA ASN A 4 5.40 -12.85 -15.29
C ASN A 4 4.31 -13.84 -14.81
N PRO A 5 3.93 -13.83 -13.50
CA PRO A 5 2.89 -14.71 -12.98
C PRO A 5 1.52 -14.54 -13.66
N ASP A 6 1.20 -13.31 -14.09
CA ASP A 6 -0.05 -12.98 -14.77
C ASP A 6 -0.17 -13.72 -16.11
N MET A 7 0.87 -13.66 -16.95
CA MET A 7 0.96 -14.40 -18.23
C MET A 7 1.01 -15.91 -18.01
N LEU A 8 1.70 -16.35 -16.96
CA LEU A 8 1.73 -17.77 -16.59
C LEU A 8 0.31 -18.26 -16.26
N HIS A 9 -0.44 -17.50 -15.46
CA HIS A 9 -1.81 -17.79 -15.05
C HIS A 9 -2.81 -17.74 -16.21
N MET A 10 -2.75 -16.70 -17.05
CA MET A 10 -3.76 -16.40 -18.07
C MET A 10 -3.55 -17.11 -19.40
N SER A 11 -2.30 -17.35 -19.79
CA SER A 11 -1.97 -17.75 -21.16
C SER A 11 -1.12 -19.00 -21.26
N ILE A 12 -0.22 -19.26 -20.31
CA ILE A 12 0.71 -20.39 -20.42
C ILE A 12 0.10 -21.66 -19.82
N LEU A 13 -0.38 -21.61 -18.58
CA LEU A 13 -0.92 -22.80 -17.91
C LEU A 13 -2.24 -23.30 -18.53
N PRO A 14 -3.26 -22.46 -18.82
CA PRO A 14 -4.51 -22.93 -19.42
C PRO A 14 -4.33 -23.54 -20.82
N PHE A 15 -3.30 -23.08 -21.54
CA PHE A 15 -2.97 -23.54 -22.90
C PHE A 15 -1.65 -24.32 -22.92
N HIS A 16 -1.34 -25.04 -21.83
CA HIS A 16 -0.05 -25.67 -21.62
C HIS A 16 0.38 -26.58 -22.78
N GLY A 17 -0.56 -27.20 -23.50
CA GLY A 17 -0.28 -28.04 -24.67
C GLY A 17 0.53 -27.33 -25.76
N GLN A 18 0.34 -26.01 -25.95
CA GLN A 18 1.13 -25.21 -26.90
C GLN A 18 2.59 -25.05 -26.46
N PHE A 19 2.85 -25.17 -25.16
CA PHE A 19 4.16 -25.02 -24.54
C PHE A 19 4.81 -26.37 -24.19
N ARG A 20 4.30 -27.48 -24.74
CA ARG A 20 4.76 -28.86 -24.46
C ARG A 20 6.29 -29.00 -24.54
N ARG A 21 6.92 -28.44 -25.58
CA ARG A 21 8.38 -28.50 -25.75
C ARG A 21 9.15 -27.92 -24.56
N ILE A 22 8.64 -26.84 -23.98
CA ILE A 22 9.25 -26.18 -22.81
C ILE A 22 9.01 -27.02 -21.56
N PHE A 23 7.76 -27.39 -21.30
CA PHE A 23 7.41 -28.11 -20.07
C PHE A 23 8.05 -29.51 -19.97
N SER A 24 8.17 -30.24 -21.07
CA SER A 24 8.85 -31.55 -21.09
C SER A 24 10.35 -31.47 -20.83
N ASN A 25 10.98 -30.30 -21.00
CA ASN A 25 12.43 -30.11 -20.81
C ASN A 25 12.75 -29.09 -19.71
N LEU A 26 11.77 -28.71 -18.89
CA LEU A 26 11.94 -27.66 -17.90
C LEU A 26 12.81 -28.16 -16.74
N ARG A 27 13.99 -27.56 -16.58
CA ARG A 27 14.95 -27.90 -15.50
C ARG A 27 15.02 -26.87 -14.39
N PHE A 28 14.87 -25.59 -14.74
CA PHE A 28 15.02 -24.49 -13.80
C PHE A 28 13.85 -23.52 -13.91
N ILE A 29 13.34 -23.09 -12.77
CA ILE A 29 12.41 -21.97 -12.63
C ILE A 29 13.11 -20.93 -11.77
N ILE A 30 13.33 -19.75 -12.34
CA ILE A 30 14.00 -18.64 -11.66
C ILE A 30 12.94 -17.61 -11.30
N LEU A 31 12.82 -17.30 -10.01
CA LEU A 31 11.98 -16.21 -9.50
C LEU A 31 12.88 -15.09 -9.03
N ASP A 32 12.87 -14.00 -9.79
CA ASP A 32 13.54 -12.77 -9.37
C ASP A 32 12.63 -11.92 -8.47
N GLU A 33 13.24 -11.16 -7.58
CA GLU A 33 12.60 -10.30 -6.58
C GLU A 33 11.49 -10.99 -5.79
N ALA A 34 11.77 -12.18 -5.24
CA ALA A 34 10.78 -13.04 -4.61
C ALA A 34 9.96 -12.32 -3.53
N HIS A 35 10.58 -11.46 -2.72
CA HIS A 35 9.91 -10.62 -1.72
C HIS A 35 8.73 -9.75 -2.24
N ALA A 36 8.65 -9.49 -3.54
CA ALA A 36 7.51 -8.80 -4.16
C ALA A 36 6.24 -9.68 -4.15
N TYR A 37 6.39 -11.02 -4.15
CA TYR A 37 5.29 -11.98 -4.06
C TYR A 37 4.90 -12.21 -2.60
N LYS A 38 4.27 -11.21 -1.98
CA LYS A 38 3.73 -11.28 -0.62
C LYS A 38 2.27 -10.84 -0.58
N GLY A 39 1.60 -11.17 0.52
CA GLY A 39 0.18 -10.88 0.71
C GLY A 39 -0.68 -11.63 -0.29
N ALA A 40 -1.83 -11.08 -0.65
CA ALA A 40 -2.70 -11.79 -1.58
C ALA A 40 -2.06 -12.04 -2.95
N PHE A 41 -1.25 -11.10 -3.46
CA PHE A 41 -0.51 -11.33 -4.71
C PHE A 41 0.46 -12.51 -4.58
N GLY A 42 1.12 -12.65 -3.42
CA GLY A 42 1.92 -13.81 -3.06
C GLY A 42 1.10 -15.10 -2.99
N CYS A 43 -0.09 -15.08 -2.39
CA CYS A 43 -1.00 -16.24 -2.31
C CYS A 43 -1.41 -16.73 -3.70
N HIS A 44 -1.82 -15.82 -4.58
CA HIS A 44 -2.15 -16.17 -5.97
C HIS A 44 -0.93 -16.73 -6.70
N THR A 45 0.23 -16.07 -6.58
CA THR A 45 1.47 -16.54 -7.21
C THR A 45 1.86 -17.93 -6.71
N ALA A 46 1.70 -18.21 -5.41
CA ALA A 46 2.00 -19.52 -4.85
C ALA A 46 1.15 -20.62 -5.46
N LEU A 47 -0.16 -20.38 -5.61
CA LEU A 47 -1.09 -21.34 -6.22
C LEU A 47 -0.85 -21.49 -7.74
N ILE A 48 -0.41 -20.44 -8.43
CA ILE A 48 0.05 -20.52 -9.83
C ILE A 48 1.29 -21.41 -9.94
N LEU A 49 2.27 -21.28 -9.04
CA LEU A 49 3.48 -22.12 -9.04
C LEU A 49 3.14 -23.57 -8.68
N ARG A 50 2.20 -23.81 -7.76
CA ARG A 50 1.70 -25.16 -7.42
C ARG A 50 1.04 -25.83 -8.63
N ARG A 51 0.19 -25.11 -9.37
CA ARG A 51 -0.38 -25.56 -10.66
C ARG A 51 0.69 -25.88 -11.70
N LEU A 52 1.70 -25.01 -11.84
CA LEU A 52 2.84 -25.25 -12.72
C LEU A 52 3.57 -26.56 -12.37
N ARG A 53 3.92 -26.76 -11.09
CA ARG A 53 4.60 -27.96 -10.61
C ARG A 53 3.76 -29.21 -10.82
N ARG A 54 2.45 -29.11 -10.58
CA ARG A 54 1.49 -30.17 -10.84
C ARG A 54 1.50 -30.58 -12.31
N LEU A 55 1.40 -29.64 -13.26
CA LEU A 55 1.46 -29.95 -14.69
C LEU A 55 2.80 -30.54 -15.13
N CYS A 56 3.91 -29.99 -14.63
CA CYS A 56 5.24 -30.53 -14.90
C CYS A 56 5.32 -32.00 -14.48
N SER A 57 4.87 -32.33 -13.26
CA SER A 57 4.92 -33.69 -12.73
C SER A 57 3.92 -34.65 -13.40
N HIS A 58 2.65 -34.26 -13.52
CA HIS A 58 1.57 -35.18 -13.91
C HIS A 58 1.39 -35.31 -15.42
N VAL A 59 1.69 -34.25 -16.19
CA VAL A 59 1.45 -34.22 -17.65
C VAL A 59 2.75 -34.39 -18.44
N TYR A 60 3.83 -33.77 -17.97
CA TYR A 60 5.06 -33.65 -18.76
C TYR A 60 6.24 -34.48 -18.26
N GLY A 61 6.14 -35.07 -17.07
CA GLY A 61 7.20 -35.88 -16.46
C GLY A 61 8.46 -35.10 -16.09
N SER A 62 8.36 -33.79 -15.89
CA SER A 62 9.48 -32.92 -15.49
C SER A 62 9.37 -32.49 -14.03
N ASN A 63 10.51 -32.33 -13.37
CA ASN A 63 10.58 -31.87 -11.99
C ASN A 63 11.66 -30.76 -11.87
N PRO A 64 11.30 -29.50 -12.17
CA PRO A 64 12.27 -28.41 -12.20
C PRO A 64 12.74 -27.98 -10.80
N SER A 65 14.00 -27.58 -10.71
CA SER A 65 14.58 -26.91 -9.55
C SER A 65 14.22 -25.42 -9.54
N PHE A 66 14.05 -24.87 -8.35
CA PHE A 66 13.72 -23.46 -8.16
C PHE A 66 14.94 -22.68 -7.68
N ILE A 67 15.11 -21.48 -8.24
CA ILE A 67 16.13 -20.52 -7.83
C ILE A 67 15.41 -19.20 -7.53
N PHE A 68 15.66 -18.63 -6.35
CA PHE A 68 15.05 -17.38 -5.94
C PHE A 68 16.13 -16.32 -5.73
N SER A 69 15.86 -15.12 -6.24
CA SER A 69 16.57 -13.89 -5.87
C SER A 69 15.61 -13.05 -5.04
N THR A 70 16.06 -12.54 -3.89
CA THR A 70 15.22 -11.75 -3.00
C THR A 70 16.03 -10.68 -2.28
N ALA A 71 15.42 -9.52 -2.06
CA ALA A 71 15.98 -8.47 -1.23
C ALA A 71 15.86 -8.82 0.26
N THR A 72 16.42 -7.95 1.10
CA THR A 72 16.44 -8.10 2.56
C THR A 72 15.02 -8.30 3.11
N SER A 73 14.82 -9.45 3.76
CA SER A 73 13.61 -9.81 4.50
C SER A 73 13.99 -10.64 5.73
N ALA A 74 13.15 -10.66 6.76
CA ALA A 74 13.42 -11.44 7.97
C ALA A 74 13.25 -12.96 7.80
N ASN A 75 12.46 -13.43 6.83
CA ASN A 75 12.12 -14.85 6.63
C ASN A 75 12.25 -15.35 5.17
N PRO A 76 13.36 -15.07 4.45
CA PRO A 76 13.46 -15.38 3.02
C PRO A 76 13.33 -16.87 2.69
N ALA A 77 13.87 -17.75 3.54
CA ALA A 77 13.79 -19.19 3.34
C ALA A 77 12.36 -19.71 3.52
N ASP A 78 11.68 -19.36 4.62
CA ASP A 78 10.31 -19.80 4.88
C ASP A 78 9.33 -19.25 3.84
N HIS A 79 9.50 -17.99 3.46
CA HIS A 79 8.68 -17.33 2.45
C HIS A 79 8.77 -18.03 1.09
N THR A 80 9.97 -18.28 0.58
CA THR A 80 10.18 -18.93 -0.72
C THR A 80 9.80 -20.41 -0.70
N LYS A 81 10.01 -21.09 0.43
CA LYS A 81 9.54 -22.46 0.68
C LYS A 81 8.03 -22.56 0.53
N GLU A 82 7.28 -21.66 1.17
CA GLU A 82 5.81 -21.61 1.10
C GLU A 82 5.33 -21.21 -0.31
N LEU A 83 5.98 -20.20 -0.91
CA LEU A 83 5.65 -19.67 -2.24
C LEU A 83 5.65 -20.77 -3.31
N ALA A 84 6.64 -21.66 -3.33
CA ALA A 84 6.70 -22.75 -4.32
C ALA A 84 6.31 -24.13 -3.76
N ASN A 85 5.91 -24.21 -2.48
CA ASN A 85 5.62 -25.45 -1.75
C ASN A 85 6.78 -26.47 -1.79
N LEU A 86 7.99 -26.02 -1.46
CA LEU A 86 9.20 -26.83 -1.53
C LEU A 86 9.47 -27.56 -0.21
N PRO A 87 10.05 -28.77 -0.23
CA PRO A 87 10.38 -29.48 1.00
C PRO A 87 11.57 -28.84 1.74
N ALA A 88 12.53 -28.29 1.00
CA ALA A 88 13.73 -27.67 1.52
C ALA A 88 14.22 -26.54 0.59
N ILE A 89 14.94 -25.59 1.16
CA ILE A 89 15.61 -24.50 0.43
C ILE A 89 16.95 -24.20 1.10
N GLU A 90 17.98 -24.00 0.30
CA GLU A 90 19.30 -23.58 0.76
C GLU A 90 19.37 -22.05 0.70
N LEU A 91 19.65 -21.41 1.85
CA LEU A 91 19.78 -19.96 1.93
C LEU A 91 21.25 -19.55 1.76
N ILE A 92 21.53 -18.79 0.72
CA ILE A 92 22.84 -18.18 0.50
C ILE A 92 22.80 -16.75 1.04
N GLN A 93 23.40 -16.53 2.21
CA GLN A 93 23.36 -15.23 2.91
C GLN A 93 24.67 -14.44 2.85
N ASN A 94 25.80 -15.10 2.55
CA ASN A 94 27.11 -14.46 2.53
C ASN A 94 27.23 -13.56 1.29
N ASP A 95 27.09 -12.25 1.49
CA ASP A 95 27.34 -11.26 0.45
C ASP A 95 28.85 -11.04 0.29
N GLY A 96 29.41 -11.53 -0.82
CA GLY A 96 30.80 -11.31 -1.21
C GLY A 96 31.00 -10.12 -2.16
N SER A 97 29.97 -9.32 -2.40
CA SER A 97 30.04 -8.20 -3.33
C SER A 97 30.85 -7.02 -2.75
N PRO A 98 31.57 -6.26 -3.59
CA PRO A 98 32.33 -5.10 -3.14
C PRO A 98 31.40 -3.98 -2.65
N SER A 99 31.54 -3.62 -1.38
CA SER A 99 30.78 -2.55 -0.73
C SER A 99 31.69 -1.43 -0.26
N GLY A 100 31.32 -0.19 -0.58
CA GLY A 100 32.00 1.01 -0.12
C GLY A 100 31.39 1.55 1.18
N PRO A 101 32.06 2.49 1.87
CA PRO A 101 31.49 3.13 3.04
C PRO A 101 30.21 3.89 2.67
N LYS A 102 29.14 3.69 3.45
CA LYS A 102 27.86 4.37 3.25
C LYS A 102 27.54 5.27 4.44
N THR A 103 27.31 6.55 4.16
CA THR A 103 26.89 7.53 5.16
C THR A 103 25.36 7.69 5.11
N PHE A 104 24.68 7.29 6.18
CA PHE A 104 23.23 7.47 6.32
C PHE A 104 22.93 8.72 7.16
N VAL A 105 22.23 9.69 6.58
CA VAL A 105 21.93 10.99 7.20
C VAL A 105 20.43 11.10 7.47
N LEU A 106 20.07 11.46 8.71
CA LEU A 106 18.71 11.82 9.08
C LEU A 106 18.58 13.35 9.08
N TRP A 107 17.82 13.89 8.13
CA TRP A 107 17.61 15.33 7.97
C TRP A 107 16.22 15.72 8.46
N ASN A 108 16.16 16.54 9.50
CA ASN A 108 14.90 17.03 10.05
C ASN A 108 14.76 18.53 9.70
N PRO A 109 13.85 18.92 8.79
CA PRO A 109 13.70 20.31 8.33
C PRO A 109 13.61 21.31 9.48
N PRO A 110 14.27 22.48 9.39
CA PRO A 110 14.34 23.42 10.50
C PRO A 110 12.95 23.99 10.86
N VAL A 111 12.82 24.44 12.11
CA VAL A 111 11.58 25.05 12.61
C VAL A 111 11.56 26.53 12.22
N CYS A 112 10.51 26.97 11.51
CA CYS A 112 10.32 28.37 11.16
C CYS A 112 9.64 29.12 12.33
N LEU A 113 10.32 30.16 12.82
CA LEU A 113 9.81 31.07 13.85
C LEU A 113 9.25 32.33 13.18
N ARG A 114 8.01 32.73 13.50
CA ARG A 114 7.54 34.11 13.27
C ARG A 114 7.60 34.87 14.58
N THR A 115 8.28 36.00 14.55
CA THR A 115 8.17 37.02 15.60
C THR A 115 6.85 37.76 15.39
N VAL A 116 5.91 37.63 16.33
CA VAL A 116 4.64 38.38 16.30
C VAL A 116 4.77 39.57 17.26
N SER A 117 4.80 40.79 16.71
CA SER A 117 4.74 42.02 17.51
C SER A 117 3.29 42.27 17.96
N LYS A 118 3.03 42.31 19.28
CA LYS A 118 1.74 42.81 19.78
C LYS A 118 1.61 44.29 19.42
N ARG A 119 0.67 44.67 18.54
CA ARG A 119 0.18 46.05 18.54
C ARG A 119 -0.66 46.24 19.79
N SER A 120 -0.09 46.93 20.78
CA SER A 120 -0.86 47.43 21.93
C SER A 120 -2.03 48.27 21.41
N LYS A 121 -3.28 47.87 21.70
CA LYS A 121 -4.41 48.79 21.57
C LYS A 121 -4.10 49.97 22.49
N LYS A 122 -3.98 51.17 21.93
CA LYS A 122 -3.84 52.43 22.69
C LYS A 122 -4.98 52.53 23.71
N GLY A 123 -4.68 52.17 24.95
CA GLY A 123 -5.38 52.60 26.16
C GLY A 123 -4.34 53.34 26.98
N THR A 124 -4.58 54.63 27.21
CA THR A 124 -3.78 55.52 28.04
C THR A 124 -3.63 54.96 29.45
N ASN A 125 -2.42 54.52 29.82
CA ASN A 125 -1.68 55.00 30.99
C ASN A 125 -0.36 54.24 31.10
N ALA A 126 0.73 55.01 31.26
CA ALA A 126 2.09 54.52 31.37
C ALA A 126 2.30 53.74 32.68
N ILE A 127 3.08 52.66 32.62
CA ILE A 127 4.35 52.45 33.33
C ILE A 127 4.77 50.97 33.13
N ASN A 128 5.99 50.78 32.61
CA ASN A 128 6.77 49.55 32.51
C ASN A 128 6.16 48.37 31.72
N SER A 129 6.23 48.42 30.39
CA SER A 129 6.05 47.24 29.53
C SER A 129 7.40 46.76 29.00
N THR A 130 7.92 45.68 29.57
CA THR A 130 8.97 44.87 28.92
C THR A 130 8.48 44.44 27.54
N ASP A 131 9.32 44.70 26.53
CA ASP A 131 9.03 44.45 25.12
C ASP A 131 8.98 42.93 24.88
N GLY A 132 7.82 42.33 25.16
CA GLY A 132 7.61 40.89 25.10
C GLY A 132 7.41 40.39 23.68
N TYR A 133 8.50 40.29 22.90
CA TYR A 133 8.50 39.54 21.65
C TYR A 133 8.34 38.04 21.98
N ARG A 134 7.22 37.45 21.56
CA ARG A 134 7.03 35.99 21.65
C ARG A 134 7.19 35.41 20.25
N SER A 135 8.28 34.68 20.02
CA SER A 135 8.45 33.88 18.80
C SER A 135 7.41 32.77 18.79
N VAL A 136 6.51 32.81 17.81
CA VAL A 136 5.50 31.77 17.61
C VAL A 136 6.04 30.83 16.52
N VAL A 137 6.12 29.54 16.84
CA VAL A 137 6.45 28.50 15.87
C VAL A 137 5.28 28.40 14.88
N VAL A 138 5.54 28.65 13.60
CA VAL A 138 4.51 28.59 12.53
C VAL A 138 4.44 27.19 11.93
N GLY A 139 5.55 26.45 11.98
CA GLY A 139 5.72 25.13 11.39
C GLY A 139 7.18 24.87 11.05
N ARG A 140 7.48 23.70 10.50
CA ARG A 140 8.80 23.41 9.90
C ARG A 140 8.86 23.89 8.46
N SER A 141 10.08 24.09 7.93
CA SER A 141 10.30 24.26 6.50
C SER A 141 9.65 23.12 5.71
N SER A 142 9.23 23.41 4.48
CA SER A 142 8.67 22.40 3.58
C SER A 142 9.71 21.30 3.30
N PRO A 143 9.46 20.03 3.71
CA PRO A 143 10.39 18.93 3.45
C PRO A 143 10.68 18.72 1.96
N MET A 144 9.69 19.01 1.11
CA MET A 144 9.80 18.92 -0.34
C MET A 144 10.79 19.95 -0.89
N LEU A 145 10.80 21.16 -0.32
CA LEU A 145 11.71 22.22 -0.72
C LEU A 145 13.14 21.91 -0.22
N GLU A 146 13.28 21.42 1.01
CA GLU A 146 14.57 20.98 1.58
C GLU A 146 15.21 19.87 0.72
N VAL A 147 14.44 18.83 0.36
CA VAL A 147 14.92 17.78 -0.57
C VAL A 147 15.33 18.38 -1.91
N SER A 148 14.58 19.36 -2.43
CA SER A 148 14.89 19.97 -3.73
C SER A 148 16.17 20.78 -3.69
N TYR A 149 16.47 21.49 -2.59
CA TYR A 149 17.76 22.16 -2.39
C TYR A 149 18.91 21.16 -2.33
N ILE A 150 18.77 20.10 -1.54
CA ILE A 150 19.80 19.06 -1.44
C ILE A 150 20.00 18.39 -2.81
N PHE A 151 18.92 18.08 -3.52
CA PHE A 151 18.98 17.45 -4.83
C PHE A 151 19.68 18.34 -5.87
N ALA A 152 19.34 19.63 -5.91
CA ALA A 152 19.99 20.59 -6.78
C ALA A 152 21.48 20.74 -6.46
N GLU A 153 21.86 20.79 -5.18
CA GLU A 153 23.25 20.87 -4.75
C GLU A 153 24.05 19.64 -5.21
N MET A 154 23.53 18.43 -4.96
CA MET A 154 24.22 17.19 -5.34
C MET A 154 24.43 17.09 -6.87
N VAL A 155 23.42 17.49 -7.65
CA VAL A 155 23.51 17.51 -9.12
C VAL A 155 24.53 18.55 -9.60
N GLN A 156 24.63 19.71 -8.95
CA GLN A 156 25.65 20.73 -9.26
C GLN A 156 27.08 20.24 -9.02
N HIS A 157 27.29 19.35 -8.04
CA HIS A 157 28.58 18.68 -7.82
C HIS A 157 28.81 17.46 -8.73
N GLY A 158 27.92 17.22 -9.70
CA GLY A 158 28.05 16.12 -10.66
C GLY A 158 27.74 14.73 -10.08
N LEU A 159 27.09 14.66 -8.92
CA LEU A 159 26.73 13.40 -8.28
C LEU A 159 25.48 12.79 -8.91
N ARG A 160 25.49 11.47 -9.10
CA ARG A 160 24.33 10.73 -9.60
C ARG A 160 23.37 10.42 -8.47
N CYS A 161 22.13 10.91 -8.59
CA CYS A 161 21.18 10.92 -7.48
C CYS A 161 19.83 10.29 -7.83
N ILE A 162 19.23 9.58 -6.87
CA ILE A 162 17.80 9.21 -6.90
C ILE A 162 17.08 9.84 -5.71
N ALA A 163 16.03 10.61 -5.96
CA ALA A 163 15.12 11.11 -4.94
C ALA A 163 13.83 10.28 -4.90
N PHE A 164 13.73 9.37 -3.93
CA PHE A 164 12.55 8.57 -3.67
C PHE A 164 11.47 9.40 -2.98
N CYS A 165 10.27 9.39 -3.56
CA CYS A 165 9.09 10.08 -3.05
C CYS A 165 7.92 9.10 -2.88
N LYS A 166 7.13 9.27 -1.82
CA LYS A 166 5.99 8.39 -1.49
C LYS A 166 4.88 8.38 -2.54
N THR A 167 4.65 9.50 -3.24
CA THR A 167 3.54 9.63 -4.20
C THR A 167 4.00 10.18 -5.54
N ARG A 168 3.25 9.87 -6.61
CA ARG A 168 3.48 10.37 -7.97
C ARG A 168 3.57 11.90 -7.99
N LYS A 169 2.65 12.56 -7.29
CA LYS A 169 2.59 14.02 -7.17
C LYS A 169 3.82 14.61 -6.48
N LEU A 170 4.33 13.97 -5.42
CA LEU A 170 5.53 14.45 -4.74
C LEU A 170 6.76 14.38 -5.65
N CYS A 171 6.90 13.33 -6.49
CA CYS A 171 7.99 13.24 -7.46
C CYS A 171 8.00 14.45 -8.40
N GLU A 172 6.83 14.78 -8.95
CA GLU A 172 6.68 15.89 -9.90
C GLU A 172 6.93 17.25 -9.24
N LEU A 173 6.50 17.42 -7.98
CA LEU A 173 6.74 18.66 -7.23
C LEU A 173 8.22 18.83 -6.87
N VAL A 174 8.91 17.76 -6.44
CA VAL A 174 10.36 17.80 -6.20
C VAL A 174 11.10 18.13 -7.49
N LEU A 175 10.74 17.52 -8.62
CA LEU A 175 11.32 17.86 -9.92
C LEU A 175 11.09 19.33 -10.28
N SER A 176 9.86 19.83 -10.15
CA SER A 176 9.51 21.23 -10.44
C SER A 176 10.37 22.21 -9.63
N TYR A 177 10.46 22.00 -8.31
CA TYR A 177 11.26 22.88 -7.44
C TYR A 177 12.75 22.78 -7.71
N THR A 178 13.26 21.57 -7.96
CA THR A 178 14.69 21.38 -8.28
C THR A 178 15.05 22.08 -9.57
N ARG A 179 14.18 22.03 -10.60
CA ARG A 179 14.38 22.77 -11.86
C ARG A 179 14.33 24.28 -11.66
N GLU A 180 13.41 24.80 -10.84
CA GLU A 180 13.37 26.24 -10.51
C GLU A 180 14.69 26.67 -9.84
N ILE A 181 15.20 25.90 -8.89
CA ILE A 181 16.48 26.19 -8.20
C ILE A 181 17.67 26.13 -9.18
N LEU A 182 17.72 25.10 -10.04
CA LEU A 182 18.78 24.97 -11.05
C LEU A 182 18.69 26.05 -12.13
N GLN A 183 17.49 26.51 -12.48
CA GLN A 183 17.33 27.60 -13.44
C GLN A 183 17.95 28.91 -12.95
N GLU A 184 17.97 29.13 -11.63
CA GLU A 184 18.61 30.29 -11.00
C GLU A 184 20.13 30.09 -10.79
N SER A 185 20.56 28.87 -10.43
CA SER A 185 21.95 28.56 -10.04
C SER A 185 22.83 27.99 -11.16
N ALA A 186 22.31 27.03 -11.93
CA ALA A 186 23.03 26.30 -12.98
C ALA A 186 22.09 25.87 -14.13
N PRO A 187 21.71 26.78 -15.06
CA PRO A 187 20.69 26.50 -16.09
C PRO A 187 20.99 25.30 -16.99
N HIS A 188 22.28 25.02 -17.23
CA HIS A 188 22.72 23.90 -18.07
C HIS A 188 22.44 22.51 -17.45
N LEU A 189 22.07 22.44 -16.18
CA LEU A 189 21.76 21.20 -15.47
C LEU A 189 20.25 20.92 -15.34
N VAL A 190 19.39 21.83 -15.82
CA VAL A 190 17.93 21.68 -15.71
C VAL A 190 17.42 20.45 -16.48
N ASP A 191 18.02 20.15 -17.63
CA ASP A 191 17.62 19.05 -18.51
C ASP A 191 18.28 17.70 -18.15
N VAL A 192 19.24 17.69 -17.21
CA VAL A 192 19.87 16.43 -16.73
C VAL A 192 19.12 15.79 -15.57
N ILE A 193 17.95 16.33 -15.20
CA ILE A 193 17.06 15.79 -14.17
C ILE A 193 15.66 15.51 -14.72
N CYS A 194 15.04 14.43 -14.23
CA CYS A 194 13.69 14.05 -14.61
C CYS A 194 12.92 13.37 -13.47
N ALA A 195 11.64 13.08 -13.71
CA ALA A 195 10.82 12.28 -12.81
C ALA A 195 10.64 10.87 -13.39
N TYR A 196 10.41 9.88 -12.53
CA TYR A 196 10.12 8.50 -12.94
C TYR A 196 9.00 7.88 -12.10
N ARG A 197 7.94 7.41 -12.77
CA ARG A 197 6.80 6.74 -12.14
C ARG A 197 6.17 5.72 -13.07
N ALA A 198 5.59 4.68 -12.48
CA ALA A 198 5.02 3.55 -13.22
C ALA A 198 3.86 3.92 -14.16
N GLY A 199 3.21 5.07 -13.96
CA GLY A 199 2.09 5.53 -14.78
C GLY A 199 2.48 6.05 -16.17
N TYR A 200 3.75 6.43 -16.38
CA TYR A 200 4.18 6.90 -17.69
C TYR A 200 4.04 5.84 -18.78
N VAL A 201 3.84 6.32 -20.01
CA VAL A 201 3.81 5.49 -21.21
C VAL A 201 5.10 4.66 -21.29
N ALA A 202 4.98 3.42 -21.77
CA ALA A 202 6.10 2.47 -21.79
C ALA A 202 7.32 3.01 -22.58
N GLU A 203 7.08 3.77 -23.64
CA GLU A 203 8.13 4.40 -24.46
C GLU A 203 8.92 5.44 -23.66
N ASP A 204 8.23 6.31 -22.92
CA ASP A 204 8.87 7.31 -22.06
C ASP A 204 9.67 6.67 -20.93
N ARG A 205 9.14 5.62 -20.29
CA ARG A 205 9.88 4.91 -19.23
C ARG A 205 11.18 4.33 -19.76
N ARG A 206 11.14 3.65 -20.92
CA ARG A 206 12.34 3.09 -21.56
C ARG A 206 13.36 4.17 -21.94
N ARG A 207 12.88 5.32 -22.44
CA ARG A 207 13.74 6.46 -22.78
C ARG A 207 14.43 7.01 -21.53
N ILE A 208 13.69 7.22 -20.45
CA ILE A 208 14.23 7.73 -19.18
C ILE A 208 15.23 6.73 -18.57
N GLU A 209 14.88 5.44 -18.55
CA GLU A 209 15.76 4.36 -18.09
C GLU A 209 17.07 4.35 -18.90
N HIS A 210 16.98 4.39 -20.24
CA HIS A 210 18.15 4.43 -21.11
C HIS A 210 19.03 5.66 -20.86
N ASP A 211 18.44 6.86 -20.82
CA ASP A 211 19.16 8.12 -20.60
C ASP A 211 19.80 8.16 -19.21
N PHE A 212 19.21 7.50 -18.23
CA PHE A 212 19.80 7.38 -16.91
C PHE A 212 20.92 6.35 -16.84
N PHE A 213 20.75 5.16 -17.42
CA PHE A 213 21.79 4.12 -17.37
C PHE A 213 23.02 4.49 -18.20
N SER A 214 22.82 5.22 -19.31
CA SER A 214 23.91 5.77 -20.13
C SER A 214 24.69 6.90 -19.44
N GLY A 215 24.20 7.42 -18.30
CA GLY A 215 24.84 8.51 -17.57
C GLY A 215 24.59 9.90 -18.17
N LYS A 216 23.69 10.02 -19.15
CA LYS A 216 23.27 11.31 -19.71
C LYS A 216 22.45 12.13 -18.70
N MET A 217 21.72 11.44 -17.82
CA MET A 217 20.98 12.06 -16.71
C MET A 217 21.74 11.90 -15.38
N CYS A 218 21.84 13.00 -14.64
CA CYS A 218 22.48 13.03 -13.32
C CYS A 218 21.48 12.72 -12.19
N GLY A 219 20.18 13.01 -12.37
CA GLY A 219 19.22 12.90 -11.27
C GLY A 219 17.84 12.43 -11.67
N ILE A 220 17.22 11.58 -10.84
CA ILE A 220 15.81 11.19 -11.00
C ILE A 220 15.03 11.34 -9.70
N ALA A 221 13.88 12.01 -9.75
CA ALA A 221 12.85 11.94 -8.72
C ALA A 221 11.86 10.79 -9.01
N ALA A 222 11.89 9.73 -8.20
CA ALA A 222 11.14 8.51 -8.47
C ALA A 222 10.19 8.09 -7.34
N THR A 223 9.14 7.38 -7.70
CA THR A 223 8.37 6.57 -6.74
C THR A 223 9.12 5.27 -6.40
N ASN A 224 8.50 4.37 -5.66
CA ASN A 224 9.00 2.99 -5.48
C ASN A 224 9.14 2.19 -6.79
N ALA A 225 8.79 2.76 -7.95
CA ALA A 225 8.99 2.14 -9.24
C ALA A 225 10.48 1.84 -9.57
N LEU A 226 11.43 2.59 -8.99
CA LEU A 226 12.87 2.30 -9.07
C LEU A 226 13.41 1.53 -7.85
N GLU A 227 12.54 1.12 -6.93
CA GLU A 227 12.92 0.30 -5.77
C GLU A 227 13.26 -1.14 -6.18
N LEU A 228 12.69 -1.65 -7.28
CA LEU A 228 12.72 -3.05 -7.69
C LEU A 228 13.57 -3.26 -8.96
N GLY A 229 14.42 -4.31 -8.95
CA GLY A 229 14.89 -5.07 -10.13
C GLY A 229 15.71 -4.39 -11.21
N ILE A 230 15.81 -3.06 -11.22
CA ILE A 230 16.50 -2.34 -12.29
C ILE A 230 17.97 -2.13 -11.94
N ASP A 231 18.88 -2.52 -12.83
CA ASP A 231 20.30 -2.18 -12.71
C ASP A 231 20.54 -0.76 -13.23
N VAL A 232 20.43 0.19 -12.29
CA VAL A 232 20.56 1.61 -12.57
C VAL A 232 22.03 2.05 -12.77
N GLY A 233 22.97 1.12 -12.57
CA GLY A 233 24.39 1.40 -12.60
C GLY A 233 24.89 2.08 -11.33
N HIS A 234 25.84 3.00 -11.48
CA HIS A 234 26.48 3.72 -10.38
C HIS A 234 25.63 4.89 -9.89
N ILE A 235 25.26 4.88 -8.61
CA ILE A 235 24.54 5.96 -7.93
C ILE A 235 25.33 6.37 -6.69
N ASP A 236 25.55 7.68 -6.56
CA ASP A 236 26.31 8.28 -5.46
C ASP A 236 25.40 8.54 -4.25
N VAL A 237 24.20 9.08 -4.50
CA VAL A 237 23.30 9.59 -3.46
C VAL A 237 21.88 9.08 -3.64
N THR A 238 21.26 8.63 -2.53
CA THR A 238 19.81 8.44 -2.46
C THR A 238 19.19 9.43 -1.50
N LEU A 239 18.11 10.09 -1.91
CA LEU A 239 17.30 10.99 -1.09
C LEU A 239 15.96 10.30 -0.84
N HIS A 240 15.49 10.26 0.40
CA HIS A 240 14.22 9.66 0.79
C HIS A 240 13.35 10.75 1.39
N LEU A 241 12.32 11.18 0.65
CA LEU A 241 11.35 12.16 1.11
C LEU A 241 10.25 11.45 1.92
N GLY A 242 10.43 11.43 3.24
CA GLY A 242 9.58 10.72 4.19
C GLY A 242 9.94 9.24 4.36
N PHE A 243 9.41 8.61 5.42
CA PHE A 243 9.55 7.16 5.60
C PHE A 243 8.81 6.41 4.47
N PRO A 244 9.46 5.45 3.77
CA PRO A 244 8.86 4.78 2.60
C PRO A 244 7.73 3.80 2.96
N GLY A 245 7.49 3.56 4.25
CA GLY A 245 6.39 2.75 4.75
C GLY A 245 6.83 1.43 5.38
N SER A 246 8.04 0.94 5.05
CA SER A 246 8.67 -0.21 5.69
C SER A 246 10.17 -0.03 5.83
N ILE A 247 10.77 -0.71 6.81
CA ILE A 247 12.23 -0.77 7.01
C ILE A 247 12.89 -1.46 5.82
N ALA A 248 12.28 -2.54 5.32
CA ALA A 248 12.72 -3.23 4.10
C ALA A 248 12.86 -2.26 2.91
N SER A 249 11.82 -1.48 2.60
CA SER A 249 11.84 -0.52 1.50
C SER A 249 12.89 0.58 1.70
N LEU A 250 13.09 1.05 2.94
CA LEU A 250 14.13 2.05 3.22
C LEU A 250 15.53 1.52 2.88
N TRP A 251 15.84 0.29 3.30
CA TRP A 251 17.12 -0.35 3.00
C TRP A 251 17.28 -0.68 1.53
N GLN A 252 16.22 -1.13 0.85
CA GLN A 252 16.25 -1.40 -0.59
C GLN A 252 16.53 -0.14 -1.39
N GLN A 253 15.84 0.96 -1.06
CA GLN A 253 16.06 2.25 -1.69
C GLN A 253 17.47 2.77 -1.39
N ALA A 254 17.93 2.72 -0.14
CA ALA A 254 19.27 3.19 0.25
C ALA A 254 20.41 2.33 -0.32
N GLY A 255 20.13 1.04 -0.60
CA GLY A 255 21.04 0.10 -1.27
C GLY A 255 21.18 0.34 -2.77
N ARG A 256 20.43 1.29 -3.36
CA ARG A 256 20.62 1.69 -4.76
C ARG A 256 21.91 2.50 -4.96
N SER A 257 22.37 3.24 -3.93
CA SER A 257 23.68 3.89 -3.96
C SER A 257 24.82 3.00 -3.45
N GLY A 258 26.05 3.28 -3.86
CA GLY A 258 27.26 2.62 -3.32
C GLY A 258 27.56 1.23 -3.88
N ARG A 259 27.03 0.91 -5.06
CA ARG A 259 27.39 -0.31 -5.78
C ARG A 259 28.86 -0.23 -6.25
N ARG A 260 29.57 -1.36 -6.22
CA ARG A 260 30.95 -1.52 -6.73
C ARG A 260 32.06 -0.87 -5.90
N GLY A 261 31.87 -0.71 -4.58
CA GLY A 261 32.93 -0.30 -3.65
C GLY A 261 33.11 1.21 -3.45
N ASN A 262 32.38 2.05 -4.19
CA ASN A 262 32.49 3.51 -4.05
C ASN A 262 31.75 4.04 -2.80
N PRO A 263 32.23 5.13 -2.18
CA PRO A 263 31.53 5.78 -1.08
C PRO A 263 30.15 6.26 -1.55
N SER A 264 29.16 6.21 -0.65
CA SER A 264 27.79 6.64 -0.99
C SER A 264 27.09 7.32 0.17
N ILE A 265 26.05 8.08 -0.15
CA ILE A 265 25.23 8.80 0.82
C ILE A 265 23.76 8.38 0.66
N ALA A 266 23.08 8.19 1.79
CA ALA A 266 21.62 8.06 1.84
C ALA A 266 21.07 9.10 2.81
N ILE A 267 20.19 9.99 2.34
CA ILE A 267 19.64 11.10 3.13
C ILE A 267 18.14 10.90 3.28
N TYR A 268 17.68 10.69 4.52
CA TYR A 268 16.26 10.62 4.85
C TYR A 268 15.78 11.98 5.36
N VAL A 269 14.93 12.65 4.57
CA VAL A 269 14.30 13.93 4.93
C VAL A 269 12.90 13.72 5.49
N ALA A 270 12.70 14.05 6.77
CA ALA A 270 11.44 13.82 7.47
C ALA A 270 10.34 14.84 7.13
N PHE A 271 9.10 14.37 7.05
CA PHE A 271 7.92 15.22 7.18
C PHE A 271 7.68 15.65 8.63
N GLY A 272 6.82 16.66 8.79
CA GLY A 272 6.33 17.08 10.11
C GLY A 272 5.37 16.08 10.78
N GLY A 273 4.98 15.02 10.08
CA GLY A 273 4.02 14.03 10.57
C GLY A 273 4.55 13.20 11.75
N PRO A 274 3.66 12.63 12.58
CA PRO A 274 4.06 11.95 13.81
C PRO A 274 5.04 10.78 13.62
N LEU A 275 4.86 10.01 12.54
CA LEU A 275 5.70 8.86 12.19
C LEU A 275 7.16 9.25 11.89
N ASP A 276 7.37 10.22 11.01
CA ASP A 276 8.72 10.66 10.66
C ASP A 276 9.41 11.34 11.85
N GLN A 277 8.65 12.14 12.61
CA GLN A 277 9.16 12.78 13.83
C GLN A 277 9.50 11.77 14.93
N TYR A 278 8.83 10.62 14.98
CA TYR A 278 9.19 9.53 15.88
C TYR A 278 10.59 9.00 15.59
N PHE A 279 10.89 8.69 14.31
CA PHE A 279 12.22 8.20 13.92
C PHE A 279 13.30 9.27 14.07
N MET A 280 12.98 10.54 13.82
CA MET A 280 13.91 11.65 14.07
C MET A 280 14.24 11.83 15.56
N LYS A 281 13.29 11.56 16.46
CA LYS A 281 13.52 11.60 17.92
C LYS A 281 14.24 10.34 18.43
N LEU A 282 14.00 9.19 17.79
CA LEU A 282 14.55 7.90 18.19
C LEU A 282 15.27 7.18 17.02
N PRO A 283 16.41 7.70 16.52
CA PRO A 283 17.14 7.10 15.40
C PRO A 283 17.49 5.62 15.62
N ASN A 284 17.85 5.26 16.86
CA ASN A 284 18.19 3.88 17.22
C ASN A 284 17.06 2.89 16.93
N LYS A 285 15.79 3.32 16.99
CA LYS A 285 14.66 2.45 16.64
C LYS A 285 14.62 2.16 15.15
N LEU A 286 14.92 3.14 14.30
CA LEU A 286 14.97 2.94 12.85
C LEU A 286 16.01 1.88 12.46
N PHE A 287 17.23 1.98 12.99
CA PHE A 287 18.34 1.10 12.61
C PHE A 287 18.34 -0.27 13.30
N LYS A 288 17.71 -0.39 14.48
CA LYS A 288 17.61 -1.66 15.22
C LYS A 288 16.30 -2.40 15.00
N SER A 289 15.31 -1.78 14.37
CA SER A 289 14.07 -2.46 14.03
C SER A 289 14.35 -3.67 13.15
N PRO A 290 13.74 -4.83 13.43
CA PRO A 290 13.83 -5.97 12.52
C PRO A 290 13.19 -5.59 11.18
N VAL A 291 13.75 -6.15 10.10
CA VAL A 291 13.14 -6.07 8.77
C VAL A 291 11.84 -6.87 8.78
N GLU A 292 10.84 -6.43 8.04
CA GLU A 292 9.53 -7.08 8.00
C GLU A 292 9.60 -8.47 7.34
N CYS A 293 8.75 -9.38 7.83
CA CYS A 293 8.54 -10.70 7.23
C CYS A 293 7.66 -10.59 5.98
N CYS A 294 7.91 -11.45 5.00
CA CYS A 294 7.02 -11.66 3.87
C CYS A 294 6.08 -12.83 4.18
N HIS A 295 4.78 -12.53 4.26
CA HIS A 295 3.75 -13.52 4.59
C HIS A 295 2.96 -13.93 3.35
N ILE A 296 2.72 -15.23 3.21
CA ILE A 296 1.87 -15.87 2.20
C ILE A 296 1.01 -16.92 2.90
N ASP A 297 -0.30 -16.90 2.64
CA ASP A 297 -1.22 -17.97 3.00
C ASP A 297 -1.78 -18.64 1.75
N ALA A 298 -1.13 -19.71 1.30
CA ALA A 298 -1.59 -20.46 0.13
C ALA A 298 -2.77 -21.41 0.45
N ASN A 299 -3.14 -21.56 1.73
CA ASN A 299 -4.31 -22.31 2.18
C ASN A 299 -5.55 -21.43 2.35
N ASN A 300 -5.45 -20.13 2.04
CA ASN A 300 -6.57 -19.21 2.07
C ASN A 300 -7.73 -19.78 1.23
N PRO A 301 -8.88 -20.11 1.85
CA PRO A 301 -9.95 -20.84 1.17
C PRO A 301 -10.47 -20.12 -0.07
N GLN A 302 -10.62 -18.80 0.00
CA GLN A 302 -11.18 -18.00 -1.08
C GLN A 302 -10.25 -17.95 -2.30
N VAL A 303 -8.94 -17.80 -2.07
CA VAL A 303 -7.92 -17.78 -3.14
C VAL A 303 -7.71 -19.20 -3.68
N LEU A 304 -7.75 -20.22 -2.82
CA LEU A 304 -7.61 -21.62 -3.18
C LEU A 304 -8.74 -22.08 -4.11
N GLU A 305 -10.00 -21.81 -3.78
CA GLU A 305 -11.16 -22.16 -4.62
C GLU A 305 -11.01 -21.64 -6.06
N GLN A 306 -10.61 -20.37 -6.21
CA GLN A 306 -10.40 -19.75 -7.52
C GLN A 306 -9.34 -20.48 -8.35
N HIS A 307 -8.22 -20.86 -7.72
CA HIS A 307 -7.14 -21.55 -8.42
C HIS A 307 -7.40 -23.04 -8.64
N LEU A 308 -8.22 -23.70 -7.82
CA LEU A 308 -8.63 -25.09 -8.04
C LEU A 308 -9.54 -25.22 -9.25
N ALA A 309 -10.45 -24.27 -9.48
CA ALA A 309 -11.23 -24.22 -10.72
C ALA A 309 -10.30 -24.14 -11.95
N CYS A 310 -9.26 -23.31 -11.88
CA CYS A 310 -8.24 -23.24 -12.94
C CYS A 310 -7.45 -24.54 -13.09
N ALA A 311 -7.02 -25.14 -11.97
CA ALA A 311 -6.26 -26.38 -11.98
C ALA A 311 -7.05 -27.54 -12.59
N ALA A 312 -8.35 -27.64 -12.30
CA ALA A 312 -9.26 -28.65 -12.84
C ALA A 312 -9.48 -28.49 -14.35
N PHE A 313 -9.51 -27.24 -14.84
CA PHE A 313 -9.57 -26.95 -16.27
C PHE A 313 -8.30 -27.38 -17.01
N GLU A 314 -7.13 -27.14 -16.41
CA GLU A 314 -5.83 -27.52 -16.99
C GLU A 314 -5.63 -29.03 -17.02
N HIS A 315 -5.95 -29.72 -15.92
CA HIS A 315 -5.87 -31.17 -15.83
C HIS A 315 -6.80 -31.66 -14.71
N PRO A 316 -7.60 -32.72 -14.90
CA PRO A 316 -8.58 -33.16 -13.90
C PRO A 316 -7.96 -33.39 -12.52
N LEU A 317 -8.62 -32.94 -11.45
CA LEU A 317 -8.11 -33.02 -10.09
C LEU A 317 -8.30 -34.41 -9.48
N SER A 318 -7.34 -34.82 -8.65
CA SER A 318 -7.40 -36.03 -7.84
C SER A 318 -7.05 -35.68 -6.39
N LEU A 319 -7.98 -35.92 -5.45
CA LEU A 319 -7.77 -35.56 -4.05
C LEU A 319 -6.48 -36.16 -3.49
N HIS A 320 -6.23 -37.45 -3.76
CA HIS A 320 -5.03 -38.14 -3.27
C HIS A 320 -3.72 -37.60 -3.86
N HIS A 321 -3.67 -37.36 -5.17
CA HIS A 321 -2.43 -36.97 -5.83
C HIS A 321 -2.13 -35.47 -5.74
N ASP A 322 -3.17 -34.64 -5.65
CA ASP A 322 -3.05 -33.18 -5.67
C ASP A 322 -2.96 -32.55 -4.28
N GLU A 323 -3.28 -33.29 -3.20
CA GLU A 323 -3.14 -32.82 -1.81
C GLU A 323 -1.72 -32.34 -1.50
N LYS A 324 -0.69 -33.01 -2.04
CA LYS A 324 0.71 -32.58 -1.86
C LYS A 324 1.01 -31.18 -2.42
N TYR A 325 0.22 -30.68 -3.38
CA TYR A 325 0.39 -29.35 -3.98
C TYR A 325 -0.50 -28.30 -3.31
N PHE A 326 -1.77 -28.63 -3.07
CA PHE A 326 -2.78 -27.67 -2.60
C PHE A 326 -3.04 -27.73 -1.10
N GLY A 327 -2.46 -28.70 -0.39
CA GLY A 327 -2.57 -28.84 1.05
C GLY A 327 -3.93 -29.39 1.50
N PRO A 328 -4.18 -29.36 2.82
CA PRO A 328 -5.35 -29.99 3.44
C PRO A 328 -6.67 -29.29 3.08
N GLY A 329 -6.64 -28.04 2.63
CA GLY A 329 -7.82 -27.29 2.20
C GLY A 329 -8.44 -27.78 0.89
N LEU A 330 -7.76 -28.69 0.17
CA LEU A 330 -8.18 -29.18 -1.15
C LEU A 330 -9.58 -29.80 -1.12
N GLU A 331 -9.85 -30.71 -0.18
CA GLU A 331 -11.12 -31.45 -0.14
C GLU A 331 -12.31 -30.52 0.09
N ALA A 332 -12.22 -29.65 1.09
CA ALA A 332 -13.26 -28.68 1.41
C ALA A 332 -13.57 -27.76 0.21
N ALA A 333 -12.53 -27.22 -0.42
CA ALA A 333 -12.67 -26.32 -1.57
C ALA A 333 -13.25 -27.03 -2.80
N VAL A 334 -12.87 -28.29 -3.07
CA VAL A 334 -13.45 -29.10 -4.15
C VAL A 334 -14.94 -29.35 -3.92
N MET A 335 -15.34 -29.67 -2.69
CA MET A 335 -16.75 -29.85 -2.35
C MET A 335 -17.54 -28.55 -2.51
N THR A 336 -17.01 -27.41 -2.06
CA THR A 336 -17.63 -26.10 -2.28
C THR A 336 -17.78 -25.76 -3.76
N LEU A 337 -16.77 -26.05 -4.60
CA LEU A 337 -16.84 -25.83 -6.04
C LEU A 337 -17.85 -26.77 -6.72
N LYS A 338 -17.97 -28.02 -6.26
CA LYS A 338 -19.02 -28.94 -6.71
C LYS A 338 -20.41 -28.41 -6.38
N ASP A 339 -20.63 -27.95 -5.16
CA ASP A 339 -21.92 -27.39 -4.72
C ASP A 339 -22.28 -26.12 -5.51
N LYS A 340 -21.28 -25.32 -5.90
CA LYS A 340 -21.43 -24.18 -6.80
C LYS A 340 -21.61 -24.57 -8.28
N GLY A 341 -21.48 -25.86 -8.64
CA GLY A 341 -21.63 -26.36 -10.00
C GLY A 341 -20.42 -26.17 -10.92
N TYR A 342 -19.23 -25.89 -10.37
CA TYR A 342 -17.99 -25.70 -11.15
C TYR A 342 -17.25 -27.01 -11.43
N LEU A 343 -17.45 -28.04 -10.61
CA LEU A 343 -16.81 -29.34 -10.73
C LEU A 343 -17.82 -30.45 -10.82
N SER A 344 -17.51 -31.45 -11.64
CA SER A 344 -18.24 -32.71 -11.74
C SER A 344 -17.29 -33.89 -11.50
N THR A 345 -17.85 -35.00 -11.05
CA THR A 345 -17.11 -36.25 -10.85
C THR A 345 -17.88 -37.41 -11.46
N ASP A 346 -17.15 -38.39 -11.97
CA ASP A 346 -17.76 -39.63 -12.45
C ASP A 346 -18.10 -40.53 -11.25
N VAL A 347 -19.33 -41.04 -11.22
CA VAL A 347 -19.89 -41.78 -10.07
C VAL A 347 -19.40 -43.24 -10.04
N SER A 348 -18.66 -43.66 -11.07
CA SER A 348 -18.24 -45.05 -11.31
C SER A 348 -17.03 -45.54 -10.49
N HIS A 349 -16.35 -44.66 -9.74
CA HIS A 349 -15.13 -44.99 -8.98
C HIS A 349 -15.28 -44.81 -7.46
N ASP A 350 -14.50 -45.60 -6.69
CA ASP A 350 -14.35 -45.47 -5.24
C ASP A 350 -14.06 -44.02 -4.83
N CYS A 351 -14.54 -43.59 -3.65
CA CYS A 351 -14.44 -42.22 -3.17
C CYS A 351 -13.03 -41.62 -3.24
N SER A 352 -11.98 -42.43 -3.06
CA SER A 352 -10.57 -42.00 -3.08
C SER A 352 -9.97 -41.88 -4.49
N ALA A 353 -10.55 -42.55 -5.50
CA ALA A 353 -10.10 -42.53 -6.89
C ALA A 353 -10.91 -41.55 -7.77
N ARG A 354 -11.80 -40.75 -7.16
CA ARG A 354 -12.62 -39.78 -7.88
C ARG A 354 -11.76 -38.72 -8.56
N ILE A 355 -11.97 -38.63 -9.86
CA ILE A 355 -11.43 -37.58 -10.70
C ILE A 355 -12.47 -36.46 -10.78
N TRP A 356 -12.01 -35.23 -10.66
CA TRP A 356 -12.85 -34.03 -10.73
C TRP A 356 -12.51 -33.22 -11.97
N SER A 357 -13.51 -33.01 -12.83
CA SER A 357 -13.37 -32.25 -14.06
C SER A 357 -14.11 -30.93 -13.94
N TYR A 358 -13.54 -29.89 -14.54
CA TYR A 358 -14.16 -28.58 -14.61
C TYR A 358 -15.35 -28.59 -15.57
N ILE A 359 -16.49 -28.09 -15.09
CA ILE A 359 -17.75 -27.91 -15.85
C ILE A 359 -18.34 -26.51 -15.64
N GLY A 360 -17.55 -25.57 -15.12
CA GLY A 360 -18.01 -24.23 -14.80
C GLY A 360 -18.45 -23.44 -16.05
N PRO A 361 -19.18 -22.33 -15.85
CA PRO A 361 -19.75 -21.54 -16.94
C PRO A 361 -18.69 -20.79 -17.76
N GLU A 362 -17.53 -20.49 -17.17
CA GLU A 362 -16.46 -19.79 -17.86
C GLU A 362 -15.73 -20.73 -18.84
N LYS A 363 -15.54 -20.27 -20.08
CA LYS A 363 -14.75 -21.04 -21.06
C LYS A 363 -13.30 -21.26 -20.61
N VAL A 364 -12.74 -20.27 -19.91
CA VAL A 364 -11.38 -20.31 -19.37
C VAL A 364 -11.42 -19.63 -17.98
N PRO A 365 -11.42 -20.40 -16.88
CA PRO A 365 -11.59 -19.85 -15.53
C PRO A 365 -10.47 -18.90 -15.09
N SER A 366 -9.26 -19.01 -15.67
CA SER A 366 -8.16 -18.07 -15.36
C SER A 366 -8.55 -16.62 -15.64
N ASN A 367 -9.41 -16.35 -16.62
CA ASN A 367 -9.80 -14.99 -16.97
C ASN A 367 -10.66 -14.31 -15.90
N ALA A 368 -11.32 -15.09 -15.03
CA ALA A 368 -12.12 -14.57 -13.94
C ALA A 368 -11.28 -14.26 -12.68
N VAL A 369 -10.07 -14.81 -12.57
CA VAL A 369 -9.23 -14.70 -11.38
C VAL A 369 -8.24 -13.54 -11.55
N ASN A 370 -8.46 -12.48 -10.77
CA ASN A 370 -7.60 -11.30 -10.83
C ASN A 370 -6.44 -11.38 -9.83
N VAL A 371 -5.28 -11.87 -10.31
CA VAL A 371 -4.07 -12.10 -9.51
C VAL A 371 -3.57 -10.85 -8.78
N ARG A 372 -3.72 -9.67 -9.38
CA ARG A 372 -3.21 -8.38 -8.86
C ARG A 372 -4.31 -7.40 -8.47
N ALA A 373 -5.58 -7.81 -8.54
CA ALA A 373 -6.72 -6.90 -8.53
C ALA A 373 -6.55 -5.72 -9.52
N ILE A 374 -5.95 -5.96 -10.70
CA ILE A 374 -5.78 -4.93 -11.74
C ILE A 374 -7.15 -4.51 -12.24
N GLU A 375 -7.45 -3.23 -12.12
CA GLU A 375 -8.67 -2.64 -12.65
C GLU A 375 -8.64 -2.66 -14.18
N THR A 376 -9.74 -3.10 -14.78
CA THR A 376 -9.91 -3.15 -16.24
C THR A 376 -10.18 -1.76 -16.82
N GLY A 377 -10.77 -0.86 -16.04
CA GLY A 377 -11.00 0.53 -16.40
C GLY A 377 -9.76 1.39 -16.22
N ARG A 378 -9.34 2.07 -17.31
CA ARG A 378 -8.28 3.09 -17.27
C ARG A 378 -8.77 4.37 -17.93
N TYR A 379 -8.36 5.49 -17.37
CA TYR A 379 -8.52 6.81 -17.95
C TYR A 379 -7.25 7.21 -18.70
N GLN A 380 -7.43 7.70 -19.92
CA GLN A 380 -6.36 8.27 -20.72
C GLN A 380 -6.25 9.77 -20.47
N VAL A 381 -5.04 10.26 -20.23
CA VAL A 381 -4.76 11.68 -20.03
C VAL A 381 -4.13 12.23 -21.30
N ILE A 382 -4.83 13.12 -22.00
CA ILE A 382 -4.43 13.59 -23.33
C ILE A 382 -4.22 15.11 -23.33
N ASP A 383 -3.12 15.57 -23.90
CA ASP A 383 -2.90 17.00 -24.18
C ASP A 383 -3.81 17.45 -25.34
N LYS A 384 -4.76 18.35 -25.07
CA LYS A 384 -5.75 18.84 -26.03
C LYS A 384 -5.13 19.62 -27.20
N GLN A 385 -3.95 20.22 -27.02
CA GLN A 385 -3.30 21.00 -28.10
C GLN A 385 -2.48 20.10 -29.02
N LYS A 386 -1.74 19.15 -28.45
CA LYS A 386 -0.84 18.25 -29.20
C LYS A 386 -1.50 16.94 -29.61
N ASN A 387 -2.65 16.62 -29.03
CA ASN A 387 -3.33 15.34 -29.14
C ASN A 387 -2.42 14.15 -28.79
N GLU A 388 -1.62 14.33 -27.73
CA GLU A 388 -0.61 13.38 -27.27
C GLU A 388 -1.07 12.71 -25.98
N LEU A 389 -0.93 11.38 -25.90
CA LEU A 389 -1.21 10.61 -24.69
C LEU A 389 -0.07 10.83 -23.68
N LEU A 390 -0.41 11.42 -22.54
CA LEU A 390 0.54 11.68 -21.46
C LEU A 390 0.67 10.47 -20.51
N GLU A 391 -0.46 9.84 -20.16
CA GLU A 391 -0.52 8.77 -19.17
C GLU A 391 -1.83 7.97 -19.23
N GLU A 392 -1.79 6.72 -18.75
CA GLU A 392 -2.97 5.95 -18.36
C GLU A 392 -3.07 5.82 -16.83
N ILE A 393 -4.25 6.12 -16.28
CA ILE A 393 -4.53 6.07 -14.84
C ILE A 393 -5.63 5.07 -14.56
N GLU A 394 -5.47 4.24 -13.52
CA GLU A 394 -6.50 3.33 -13.02
C GLU A 394 -7.77 4.09 -12.58
N GLU A 395 -8.94 3.52 -12.80
CA GLU A 395 -10.24 4.16 -12.51
C GLU A 395 -10.39 4.59 -11.05
N SER A 396 -9.99 3.77 -10.08
CA SER A 396 -10.00 4.14 -8.65
C SER A 396 -9.11 5.32 -8.30
N ARG A 397 -8.14 5.64 -9.15
CA ARG A 397 -7.17 6.73 -8.95
C ARG A 397 -7.43 7.95 -9.83
N ALA A 398 -8.19 7.79 -10.91
CA ALA A 398 -8.44 8.84 -11.89
C ALA A 398 -9.09 10.06 -11.22
N PHE A 399 -10.11 9.84 -10.38
CA PHE A 399 -10.81 10.92 -9.68
C PHE A 399 -10.00 11.61 -8.58
N PHE A 400 -8.84 11.05 -8.19
CA PHE A 400 -7.89 11.73 -7.31
C PHE A 400 -6.92 12.66 -8.05
N GLN A 401 -6.75 12.50 -9.36
CA GLN A 401 -5.66 13.12 -10.11
C GLN A 401 -6.10 13.95 -11.31
N VAL A 402 -7.13 13.50 -12.04
CA VAL A 402 -7.48 14.03 -13.37
C VAL A 402 -8.95 14.42 -13.48
N TYR A 403 -9.53 14.88 -12.37
CA TYR A 403 -10.87 15.46 -12.34
C TYR A 403 -10.92 16.85 -12.97
N GLU A 404 -12.10 17.32 -13.35
CA GLU A 404 -12.27 18.64 -13.96
C GLU A 404 -11.75 19.77 -13.04
N GLY A 405 -10.87 20.61 -13.57
CA GLY A 405 -10.19 21.65 -12.80
C GLY A 405 -8.99 21.18 -11.98
N ALA A 406 -8.62 19.90 -12.06
CA ALA A 406 -7.40 19.38 -11.45
C ALA A 406 -6.15 19.95 -12.13
N VAL A 407 -5.11 20.10 -11.32
CA VAL A 407 -3.76 20.41 -11.80
C VAL A 407 -2.97 19.10 -11.86
N TYR A 408 -2.81 18.61 -13.09
CA TYR A 408 -2.03 17.43 -13.41
C TYR A 408 -0.58 17.81 -13.69
N LEU A 409 0.36 16.97 -13.27
CA LEU A 409 1.79 17.21 -13.42
C LEU A 409 2.41 16.07 -14.21
N ASN A 410 3.18 16.41 -15.24
CA ASN A 410 3.92 15.44 -16.04
C ASN A 410 5.30 15.98 -16.41
N GLN A 411 6.36 15.29 -15.97
CA GLN A 411 7.76 15.69 -16.19
C GLN A 411 8.00 17.15 -15.77
N GLY A 412 7.46 17.57 -14.63
CA GLY A 412 7.58 18.93 -14.09
C GLY A 412 6.74 19.98 -14.82
N LYS A 413 6.11 19.64 -15.96
CA LYS A 413 5.15 20.52 -16.64
C LYS A 413 3.81 20.43 -15.96
N THR A 414 3.12 21.57 -15.96
CA THR A 414 1.81 21.70 -15.31
C THR A 414 0.72 21.72 -16.38
N TYR A 415 -0.30 20.89 -16.18
CA TYR A 415 -1.45 20.75 -17.05
C TYR A 415 -2.73 21.01 -16.26
N LEU A 416 -3.64 21.79 -16.80
CA LEU A 416 -4.98 21.97 -16.25
C LEU A 416 -5.94 21.02 -16.96
N VAL A 417 -6.63 20.18 -16.20
CA VAL A 417 -7.72 19.35 -16.72
C VAL A 417 -8.91 20.25 -17.03
N LYS A 418 -9.26 20.35 -18.31
CA LYS A 418 -10.39 21.16 -18.78
C LYS A 418 -11.69 20.40 -18.77
N GLU A 419 -11.63 19.11 -19.06
CA GLU A 419 -12.80 18.25 -19.24
C GLU A 419 -12.41 16.81 -18.95
N MET A 420 -13.30 16.08 -18.28
CA MET A 420 -13.14 14.65 -18.01
C MET A 420 -14.38 13.93 -18.52
N ASP A 421 -14.25 13.22 -19.63
CA ASP A 421 -15.31 12.41 -20.19
C ASP A 421 -15.31 11.03 -19.51
N LEU A 422 -16.36 10.79 -18.73
CA LEU A 422 -16.55 9.54 -17.99
C LEU A 422 -16.90 8.36 -18.91
N SER A 423 -17.51 8.62 -20.07
CA SER A 423 -17.98 7.60 -21.00
C SER A 423 -16.85 7.03 -21.85
N SER A 424 -16.04 7.91 -22.45
CA SER A 424 -14.84 7.52 -23.21
C SER A 424 -13.63 7.24 -22.32
N LYS A 425 -13.70 7.58 -21.03
CA LYS A 425 -12.60 7.53 -20.06
C LYS A 425 -11.40 8.37 -20.49
N ILE A 426 -11.64 9.61 -20.92
CA ILE A 426 -10.59 10.53 -21.38
C ILE A 426 -10.60 11.80 -20.53
N ALA A 427 -9.43 12.20 -20.04
CA ALA A 427 -9.20 13.48 -19.38
C ALA A 427 -8.42 14.41 -20.32
N TRP A 428 -9.08 15.47 -20.78
CA TRP A 428 -8.49 16.48 -21.67
C TRP A 428 -7.75 17.54 -20.86
N CYS A 429 -6.44 17.58 -21.07
CA CYS A 429 -5.53 18.44 -20.36
C CYS A 429 -5.01 19.56 -21.27
N GLN A 430 -4.71 20.71 -20.70
CA GLN A 430 -4.05 21.80 -21.42
C GLN A 430 -2.83 22.27 -20.62
N GLU A 431 -1.67 22.39 -21.26
CA GLU A 431 -0.47 22.94 -20.64
C GLU A 431 -0.74 24.37 -20.14
N ALA A 432 -0.42 24.64 -18.87
CA ALA A 432 -0.69 25.91 -18.22
C ALA A 432 0.36 26.22 -17.14
N ASP A 433 0.88 27.44 -17.14
CA ASP A 433 1.79 27.90 -16.07
C ASP A 433 0.99 28.31 -14.83
N LEU A 434 0.83 27.37 -13.90
CA LEU A 434 0.08 27.57 -12.65
C LEU A 434 1.01 27.58 -11.44
N LYS A 435 0.84 28.58 -10.58
CA LYS A 435 1.58 28.73 -9.31
C LYS A 435 1.00 27.91 -8.15
N TYR A 436 0.00 27.07 -8.43
CA TYR A 436 -0.70 26.25 -7.45
C TYR A 436 -0.84 24.81 -7.94
N TYR A 437 -1.20 23.91 -7.02
CA TYR A 437 -1.64 22.56 -7.32
C TYR A 437 -2.97 22.27 -6.61
N THR A 438 -3.63 21.18 -6.97
CA THR A 438 -4.93 20.80 -6.40
C THR A 438 -4.84 19.58 -5.50
N LYS A 439 -5.68 19.48 -4.48
CA LYS A 439 -5.85 18.28 -3.63
C LYS A 439 -7.34 17.98 -3.50
N THR A 440 -7.74 16.72 -3.69
CA THR A 440 -9.14 16.32 -3.55
C THR A 440 -9.66 16.44 -2.13
N ARG A 441 -10.98 16.55 -2.04
CA ARG A 441 -11.76 16.35 -0.83
C ARG A 441 -12.67 15.15 -1.09
N ASP A 442 -12.32 14.06 -0.45
CA ASP A 442 -12.95 12.77 -0.61
C ASP A 442 -13.32 12.18 0.75
N LEU A 443 -14.21 11.20 0.70
CA LEU A 443 -14.59 10.38 1.83
C LEU A 443 -14.72 8.94 1.36
N THR A 444 -14.38 8.01 2.24
CA THR A 444 -14.60 6.58 2.01
C THR A 444 -15.55 6.06 3.08
N ASP A 445 -16.64 5.45 2.64
CA ASP A 445 -17.71 4.89 3.46
C ASP A 445 -17.73 3.37 3.32
N ILE A 446 -17.79 2.65 4.43
CA ILE A 446 -17.85 1.19 4.45
C ILE A 446 -19.25 0.74 4.88
N HIS A 447 -20.08 0.40 3.91
CA HIS A 447 -21.46 -0.02 4.16
C HIS A 447 -21.57 -1.54 4.27
N ILE A 448 -22.00 -2.07 5.42
CA ILE A 448 -22.22 -3.52 5.60
C ILE A 448 -23.50 -3.96 4.87
N THR A 449 -23.41 -4.89 3.94
CA THR A 449 -24.57 -5.41 3.20
C THR A 449 -25.41 -6.35 4.07
N GLY A 450 -26.74 -6.30 3.90
CA GLY A 450 -27.69 -7.07 4.73
C GLY A 450 -28.01 -6.43 6.09
N GLY A 451 -27.39 -5.29 6.41
CA GLY A 451 -27.65 -4.51 7.63
C GLY A 451 -28.62 -3.35 7.40
N ASN A 452 -29.92 -3.62 7.23
CA ASN A 452 -30.94 -2.57 7.47
C ASN A 452 -31.06 -2.22 8.97
N ILE A 453 -30.19 -2.79 9.81
CA ILE A 453 -30.11 -2.57 11.24
C ILE A 453 -28.63 -2.31 11.54
N ALA A 454 -28.28 -1.07 11.92
CA ALA A 454 -26.92 -0.65 12.28
C ALA A 454 -26.34 -1.44 13.48
N TYR A 455 -27.22 -2.02 14.30
CA TYR A 455 -26.91 -2.90 15.42
C TYR A 455 -27.87 -4.08 15.41
N PRO A 456 -27.60 -5.16 14.65
CA PRO A 456 -28.50 -6.31 14.71
C PRO A 456 -28.43 -6.88 16.13
N ALA A 457 -29.59 -7.22 16.70
CA ALA A 457 -29.64 -7.84 18.03
C ALA A 457 -28.74 -9.08 18.09
N ARG A 458 -28.24 -9.42 19.29
CA ARG A 458 -27.47 -10.65 19.55
C ARG A 458 -28.28 -11.82 18.96
N ASN A 459 -27.70 -12.57 18.02
CA ASN A 459 -28.31 -13.85 17.64
C ASN A 459 -28.14 -14.78 18.84
N LEU A 460 -29.15 -14.84 19.70
CA LEU A 460 -29.24 -15.74 20.85
C LEU A 460 -29.22 -17.24 20.45
N ASN A 461 -29.19 -17.54 19.15
CA ASN A 461 -29.23 -18.89 18.59
C ASN A 461 -27.85 -19.49 18.29
N VAL A 462 -26.75 -18.83 18.66
CA VAL A 462 -25.43 -19.47 18.69
C VAL A 462 -24.98 -19.58 20.15
N PRO A 463 -25.38 -20.66 20.86
CA PRO A 463 -24.72 -20.98 22.11
C PRO A 463 -23.23 -21.18 21.80
N PHE A 464 -22.34 -20.56 22.57
CA PHE A 464 -20.87 -20.64 22.47
C PHE A 464 -20.13 -19.72 21.46
N ALA A 465 -20.70 -18.61 21.00
CA ALA A 465 -19.89 -17.60 20.33
C ALA A 465 -18.99 -16.86 21.35
N ARG A 466 -17.67 -17.03 21.27
CA ARG A 466 -16.66 -16.34 22.12
C ARG A 466 -16.53 -14.84 21.84
N THR A 467 -17.26 -14.34 20.84
CA THR A 467 -17.21 -12.95 20.40
C THR A 467 -18.54 -12.49 19.77
N THR A 468 -18.91 -11.22 19.93
CA THR A 468 -20.03 -10.56 19.25
C THR A 468 -19.62 -9.96 17.90
N ALA A 469 -18.32 -10.04 17.55
CA ALA A 469 -17.81 -9.60 16.27
C ALA A 469 -18.47 -10.37 15.11
N ARG A 470 -18.70 -9.67 13.99
CA ARG A 470 -19.35 -10.22 12.81
C ARG A 470 -18.48 -10.02 11.58
N ALA A 471 -18.30 -11.06 10.79
CA ALA A 471 -17.77 -10.96 9.44
C ALA A 471 -18.91 -10.98 8.44
N GLN A 472 -19.00 -9.93 7.62
CA GLN A 472 -20.08 -9.77 6.63
C GLN A 472 -19.52 -9.12 5.37
N PHE A 473 -20.25 -9.31 4.27
CA PHE A 473 -19.99 -8.56 3.04
C PHE A 473 -20.19 -7.06 3.29
N CYS A 474 -19.37 -6.25 2.66
CA CYS A 474 -19.44 -4.80 2.71
C CYS A 474 -19.28 -4.22 1.31
N ARG A 475 -19.80 -3.00 1.13
CA ARG A 475 -19.58 -2.18 -0.05
C ARG A 475 -18.77 -0.96 0.37
N VAL A 476 -17.55 -0.88 -0.13
CA VAL A 476 -16.67 0.26 0.10
C VAL A 476 -16.98 1.28 -0.98
N THR A 477 -17.32 2.50 -0.59
CA THR A 477 -17.71 3.58 -1.51
C THR A 477 -16.86 4.81 -1.25
N THR A 478 -16.10 5.24 -2.25
CA THR A 478 -15.38 6.52 -2.21
C THR A 478 -16.16 7.56 -2.99
N THR A 479 -16.36 8.74 -2.39
CA THR A 479 -17.04 9.87 -3.03
C THR A 479 -16.15 11.10 -3.00
N TRP A 480 -16.16 11.87 -4.09
CA TRP A 480 -15.42 13.12 -4.23
C TRP A 480 -16.42 14.26 -4.33
N PHE A 481 -16.34 15.16 -3.36
CA PHE A 481 -17.31 16.26 -3.21
C PHE A 481 -16.66 17.65 -3.38
N GLY A 482 -15.36 17.70 -3.67
CA GLY A 482 -14.66 18.95 -3.90
C GLY A 482 -13.15 18.79 -4.02
N PHE A 483 -12.48 19.93 -4.14
CA PHE A 483 -11.02 20.01 -4.08
C PHE A 483 -10.55 21.36 -3.54
N ARG A 484 -9.30 21.40 -3.08
CA ARG A 484 -8.61 22.59 -2.60
C ARG A 484 -7.52 22.98 -3.58
N ARG A 485 -7.30 24.29 -3.76
CA ARG A 485 -6.13 24.82 -4.47
C ARG A 485 -5.12 25.34 -3.45
N LEU A 486 -3.88 24.88 -3.60
CA LEU A 486 -2.79 25.15 -2.69
C LEU A 486 -1.64 25.82 -3.45
N TRP A 487 -1.13 26.93 -2.92
CA TRP A 487 0.05 27.57 -3.48
C TRP A 487 1.26 26.63 -3.42
N LYS A 488 1.99 26.49 -4.53
CA LYS A 488 3.18 25.62 -4.60
C LYS A 488 4.20 25.97 -3.50
N LYS A 489 4.56 27.25 -3.37
CA LYS A 489 5.59 27.70 -2.42
C LYS A 489 5.20 27.59 -0.95
N SER A 490 3.98 27.98 -0.59
CA SER A 490 3.56 28.06 0.82
C SER A 490 2.75 26.85 1.31
N ASN A 491 2.29 25.98 0.40
CA ASN A 491 1.32 24.92 0.69
C ASN A 491 0.03 25.42 1.37
N GLN A 492 -0.26 26.72 1.29
CA GLN A 492 -1.47 27.28 1.89
C GLN A 492 -2.65 27.12 0.93
N VAL A 493 -3.76 26.64 1.49
CA VAL A 493 -5.05 26.60 0.81
C VAL A 493 -5.53 28.04 0.63
N PHE A 494 -5.77 28.45 -0.61
CA PHE A 494 -6.32 29.79 -0.90
C PHE A 494 -7.72 29.75 -1.50
N ASP A 495 -8.14 28.59 -1.99
CA ASP A 495 -9.43 28.40 -2.65
C ASP A 495 -9.92 26.96 -2.43
N THR A 496 -11.23 26.80 -2.32
CA THR A 496 -11.90 25.50 -2.13
C THR A 496 -13.13 25.49 -3.01
N LEU A 497 -13.19 24.51 -3.91
CA LEU A 497 -14.28 24.36 -4.86
C LEU A 497 -15.05 23.07 -4.58
N GLU A 498 -16.35 23.12 -4.85
CA GLU A 498 -17.19 21.93 -4.90
C GLU A 498 -17.04 21.24 -6.25
N LEU A 499 -17.13 19.92 -6.21
CA LEU A 499 -17.00 19.06 -7.38
C LEU A 499 -17.90 17.85 -7.15
N SER A 500 -18.66 17.46 -8.16
CA SER A 500 -19.49 16.26 -8.09
C SER A 500 -18.98 15.25 -9.11
N LEU A 501 -18.33 14.20 -8.62
CA LEU A 501 -17.92 13.04 -9.42
C LEU A 501 -18.78 11.84 -9.05
N PRO A 502 -18.92 10.85 -9.96
CA PRO A 502 -19.57 9.60 -9.62
C PRO A 502 -18.84 8.90 -8.47
N ASN A 503 -19.59 8.14 -7.68
CA ASN A 503 -19.03 7.32 -6.63
C ASN A 503 -18.30 6.12 -7.24
N TYR A 504 -17.14 5.78 -6.68
CA TYR A 504 -16.47 4.51 -6.97
C TYR A 504 -16.81 3.53 -5.85
N SER A 505 -17.40 2.38 -6.19
CA SER A 505 -17.75 1.38 -5.19
C SER A 505 -17.38 -0.02 -5.62
N TYR A 506 -16.89 -0.82 -4.68
CA TYR A 506 -16.62 -2.24 -4.86
C TYR A 506 -17.12 -3.04 -3.65
N GLU A 507 -17.48 -4.30 -3.90
CA GLU A 507 -17.86 -5.24 -2.86
C GLU A 507 -16.62 -5.90 -2.26
N SER A 508 -16.64 -6.13 -0.96
CA SER A 508 -15.58 -6.78 -0.19
C SER A 508 -16.15 -7.42 1.09
N GLN A 509 -15.30 -7.79 2.03
CA GLN A 509 -15.66 -8.31 3.35
C GLN A 509 -15.09 -7.42 4.46
N ALA A 510 -15.84 -7.30 5.55
CA ALA A 510 -15.44 -6.58 6.74
C ALA A 510 -15.75 -7.40 8.00
N VAL A 511 -14.91 -7.23 9.01
CA VAL A 511 -15.13 -7.71 10.37
C VAL A 511 -15.28 -6.52 11.29
N TRP A 512 -16.28 -6.56 12.17
CA TRP A 512 -16.55 -5.45 13.06
C TRP A 512 -17.19 -5.87 14.38
N VAL A 513 -16.99 -5.04 15.41
CA VAL A 513 -17.66 -5.14 16.71
C VAL A 513 -18.30 -3.78 17.06
N PRO A 514 -19.55 -3.76 17.57
CA PRO A 514 -20.17 -2.50 18.01
C PRO A 514 -19.49 -1.96 19.27
N VAL A 515 -19.38 -0.64 19.36
CA VAL A 515 -19.00 0.07 20.58
C VAL A 515 -20.26 0.64 21.22
N SER A 516 -20.45 0.40 22.51
CA SER A 516 -21.66 0.83 23.21
C SER A 516 -21.65 2.34 23.47
N VAL A 517 -22.85 2.95 23.46
CA VAL A 517 -23.04 4.38 23.80
C VAL A 517 -22.55 4.70 25.22
N MET A 518 -22.53 3.72 26.11
CA MET A 518 -22.07 3.88 27.49
C MET A 518 -20.55 4.15 27.52
N ILE A 519 -19.77 3.42 26.72
CA ILE A 519 -18.32 3.62 26.55
C ILE A 519 -18.04 5.02 26.00
N LYS A 520 -18.82 5.45 24.99
CA LYS A 520 -18.70 6.79 24.43
C LYS A 520 -18.88 7.88 25.49
N LYS A 521 -19.93 7.78 26.30
CA LYS A 521 -20.18 8.74 27.40
C LYS A 521 -19.02 8.77 28.40
N THR A 522 -18.40 7.63 28.70
CA THR A 522 -17.23 7.57 29.60
C THR A 522 -16.03 8.30 29.02
N VAL A 523 -15.74 8.13 27.73
CA VAL A 523 -14.62 8.82 27.06
C VAL A 523 -14.87 10.33 27.00
N GLU A 524 -16.09 10.73 26.62
CA GLU A 524 -16.47 12.14 26.54
C GLU A 524 -16.49 12.82 27.92
N ALA A 525 -16.84 12.11 28.99
CA ALA A 525 -16.78 12.62 30.36
C ALA A 525 -15.36 12.97 30.83
N LEU A 526 -14.33 12.37 30.21
CA LEU A 526 -12.92 12.68 30.46
C LEU A 526 -12.38 13.78 29.53
N ASN A 527 -13.23 14.43 28.74
CA ASN A 527 -12.87 15.41 27.70
C ASN A 527 -11.94 14.84 26.62
N TYR A 528 -11.98 13.52 26.38
CA TYR A 528 -11.22 12.89 25.31
C TYR A 528 -12.04 12.82 24.02
N SER A 529 -11.35 12.83 22.88
CA SER A 529 -11.99 12.65 21.56
C SER A 529 -12.39 11.18 21.38
N PHE A 530 -13.69 10.88 21.46
CA PHE A 530 -14.19 9.53 21.21
C PHE A 530 -13.83 9.03 19.81
N ARG A 531 -13.99 9.86 18.78
CA ARG A 531 -13.61 9.51 17.40
C ARG A 531 -12.10 9.27 17.25
N GLY A 532 -11.28 10.10 17.89
CA GLY A 532 -9.83 9.92 17.90
C GLY A 532 -9.39 8.65 18.62
N GLY A 533 -10.09 8.30 19.70
CA GLY A 533 -9.92 7.03 20.41
C GLY A 533 -10.36 5.83 19.60
N LEU A 534 -11.50 5.91 18.91
CA LEU A 534 -12.00 4.83 18.07
C LEU A 534 -11.06 4.56 16.89
N HIS A 535 -10.57 5.62 16.24
CA HIS A 535 -9.57 5.52 15.18
C HIS A 535 -8.28 4.86 15.70
N ALA A 536 -7.76 5.32 16.84
CA ALA A 536 -6.58 4.75 17.47
C ALA A 536 -6.79 3.28 17.89
N ALA A 537 -7.99 2.90 18.33
CA ALA A 537 -8.34 1.52 18.62
C ALA A 537 -8.34 0.66 17.34
N CYS A 538 -8.93 1.14 16.25
CA CYS A 538 -8.88 0.43 14.96
C CYS A 538 -7.44 0.19 14.48
N HIS A 539 -6.55 1.20 14.60
CA HIS A 539 -5.14 1.02 14.27
C HIS A 539 -4.43 0.02 15.19
N ALA A 540 -4.70 0.06 16.50
CA ALA A 540 -4.11 -0.87 17.46
C ALA A 540 -4.51 -2.33 17.13
N VAL A 541 -5.79 -2.57 16.82
CA VAL A 541 -6.27 -3.89 16.39
C VAL A 541 -5.62 -4.28 15.06
N LEU A 542 -5.56 -3.38 14.08
CA LEU A 542 -4.91 -3.63 12.79
C LEU A 542 -3.44 -4.05 12.94
N HIS A 543 -2.69 -3.43 13.86
CA HIS A 543 -1.27 -3.76 14.09
C HIS A 543 -1.03 -5.14 14.68
N VAL A 544 -1.99 -5.68 15.45
CA VAL A 544 -1.83 -7.01 16.08
C VAL A 544 -2.36 -8.15 15.20
N VAL A 545 -3.10 -7.87 14.12
CA VAL A 545 -3.63 -8.91 13.22
C VAL A 545 -2.55 -9.88 12.73
N PRO A 546 -1.35 -9.44 12.28
CA PRO A 546 -0.32 -10.35 11.79
C PRO A 546 0.19 -11.38 12.83
N LEU A 547 -0.10 -11.19 14.12
CA LEU A 547 0.23 -12.16 15.17
C LEU A 547 -0.69 -13.39 15.17
N PHE A 548 -1.88 -13.26 14.60
CA PHE A 548 -2.94 -14.28 14.63
C PHE A 548 -3.29 -14.81 13.24
N VAL A 549 -3.16 -13.95 12.21
CA VAL A 549 -3.49 -14.29 10.83
C VAL A 549 -2.31 -13.94 9.93
N ILE A 550 -1.98 -14.83 8.99
CA ILE A 550 -0.89 -14.63 8.03
C ILE A 550 -1.33 -13.60 6.99
N CYS A 551 -0.94 -12.34 7.19
CA CYS A 551 -1.29 -11.23 6.29
C CYS A 551 -0.19 -10.16 6.23
N ASN A 552 -0.24 -9.30 5.22
CA ASN A 552 0.60 -8.11 5.14
C ASN A 552 -0.22 -6.85 5.47
N THR A 553 0.47 -5.76 5.76
CA THR A 553 -0.15 -4.47 6.14
C THR A 553 -1.07 -3.88 5.07
N SER A 554 -0.86 -4.23 3.80
CA SER A 554 -1.71 -3.80 2.68
C SER A 554 -2.94 -4.69 2.46
N ASP A 555 -3.01 -5.85 3.11
CA ASP A 555 -4.10 -6.80 2.88
C ASP A 555 -5.36 -6.48 3.68
N ILE A 556 -5.25 -5.64 4.71
CA ILE A 556 -6.35 -5.21 5.58
C ILE A 556 -6.25 -3.69 5.78
N ALA A 557 -7.40 -3.02 5.83
CA ALA A 557 -7.51 -1.62 6.20
C ALA A 557 -8.53 -1.42 7.34
N SER A 558 -8.40 -0.32 8.06
CA SER A 558 -9.36 0.12 9.07
C SER A 558 -10.28 1.22 8.53
N GLU A 559 -11.46 1.36 9.12
CA GLU A 559 -12.33 2.52 8.88
C GLU A 559 -11.69 3.79 9.47
N CYS A 560 -11.20 4.67 8.58
CA CYS A 560 -10.58 5.95 8.94
C CYS A 560 -11.56 7.10 8.67
N VAL A 561 -12.33 7.49 9.67
CA VAL A 561 -13.34 8.56 9.55
C VAL A 561 -12.65 9.92 9.59
N ASN A 562 -12.98 10.77 8.62
CA ASN A 562 -12.56 12.17 8.62
C ASN A 562 -13.15 12.90 9.85
N PRO A 563 -12.33 13.50 10.73
CA PRO A 563 -12.81 14.21 11.91
C PRO A 563 -13.79 15.35 11.61
N ASN A 564 -13.68 15.95 10.42
CA ASN A 564 -14.55 17.05 9.97
C ASN A 564 -15.86 16.57 9.33
N ASP A 565 -16.07 15.25 9.25
CA ASP A 565 -17.31 14.68 8.72
C ASP A 565 -18.44 14.76 9.75
N SER A 566 -19.54 15.43 9.40
CA SER A 566 -20.71 15.60 10.26
C SER A 566 -21.74 14.48 10.13
N ARG A 567 -21.55 13.53 9.20
CA ARG A 567 -22.46 12.39 9.03
C ARG A 567 -22.49 11.51 10.28
N TYR A 568 -23.63 10.85 10.45
CA TYR A 568 -23.73 9.74 11.38
C TYR A 568 -22.84 8.60 10.88
N VAL A 569 -21.92 8.17 11.74
CA VAL A 569 -21.08 6.99 11.51
C VAL A 569 -21.38 6.00 12.62
N PRO A 570 -21.65 4.73 12.30
CA PRO A 570 -21.85 3.70 13.31
C PRO A 570 -20.68 3.63 14.27
N GLU A 571 -20.96 3.51 15.57
CA GLU A 571 -19.93 3.39 16.60
C GLU A 571 -19.45 1.94 16.64
N ARG A 572 -18.35 1.65 15.95
CA ARG A 572 -17.80 0.30 15.80
C ARG A 572 -16.30 0.32 15.58
N ILE A 573 -15.63 -0.76 15.96
CA ILE A 573 -14.27 -1.05 15.51
C ILE A 573 -14.42 -1.94 14.27
N LEU A 574 -13.95 -1.47 13.11
CA LEU A 574 -14.12 -2.16 11.83
C LEU A 574 -12.79 -2.28 11.09
N LEU A 575 -12.50 -3.49 10.63
CA LEU A 575 -11.44 -3.83 9.68
C LEU A 575 -12.07 -4.44 8.42
N TYR A 576 -11.49 -4.19 7.25
CA TYR A 576 -11.99 -4.71 5.98
C TYR A 576 -10.85 -5.02 5.01
N ASP A 577 -11.14 -5.86 4.03
CA ASP A 577 -10.22 -6.20 2.96
C ASP A 577 -10.29 -5.07 1.89
N PRO A 578 -9.23 -4.27 1.65
CA PRO A 578 -9.27 -3.10 0.77
C PRO A 578 -9.11 -3.48 -0.71
N ARG A 579 -9.81 -4.53 -1.16
CA ARG A 579 -9.77 -5.06 -2.53
C ARG A 579 -11.14 -5.55 -2.98
N PRO A 580 -11.49 -5.41 -4.27
CA PRO A 580 -12.70 -6.01 -4.83
C PRO A 580 -12.76 -7.52 -4.59
N GLY A 581 -13.90 -8.01 -4.12
CA GLY A 581 -14.15 -9.41 -3.75
C GLY A 581 -13.65 -9.82 -2.37
N GLY A 582 -12.78 -9.02 -1.73
CA GLY A 582 -12.10 -9.38 -0.49
C GLY A 582 -11.09 -10.51 -0.66
N THR A 583 -10.29 -10.74 0.38
CA THR A 583 -9.29 -11.81 0.45
C THR A 583 -9.59 -12.83 1.53
N GLY A 584 -10.76 -12.75 2.16
CA GLY A 584 -11.24 -13.68 3.17
C GLY A 584 -10.57 -13.49 4.53
N ILE A 585 -9.71 -12.48 4.68
CA ILE A 585 -8.96 -12.26 5.92
C ILE A 585 -9.90 -11.73 7.00
N ALA A 586 -10.82 -10.83 6.63
CA ALA A 586 -11.92 -10.42 7.50
C ALA A 586 -12.71 -11.60 8.11
N ALA A 587 -13.02 -12.62 7.31
CA ALA A 587 -13.72 -13.81 7.79
C ALA A 587 -12.86 -14.65 8.77
N GLN A 588 -11.56 -14.79 8.49
CA GLN A 588 -10.63 -15.50 9.38
C GLN A 588 -10.43 -14.80 10.73
N MET A 589 -10.50 -13.46 10.77
CA MET A 589 -10.36 -12.67 12.00
C MET A 589 -11.57 -12.78 12.93
N GLN A 590 -12.77 -13.06 12.41
CA GLN A 590 -14.00 -13.07 13.20
C GLN A 590 -13.93 -13.98 14.44
N PRO A 591 -13.53 -15.26 14.36
CA PRO A 591 -13.48 -16.12 15.54
C PRO A 591 -12.41 -15.71 16.56
N LEU A 592 -11.41 -14.92 16.15
CA LEU A 592 -10.26 -14.50 16.96
C LEU A 592 -10.38 -13.06 17.47
N PHE A 593 -11.53 -12.42 17.26
CA PHE A 593 -11.65 -10.98 17.43
C PHE A 593 -11.47 -10.54 18.89
N THR A 594 -11.88 -11.36 19.86
CA THR A 594 -11.68 -11.10 21.29
C THR A 594 -10.18 -11.17 21.65
N GLU A 595 -9.45 -12.16 21.13
CA GLU A 595 -8.00 -12.25 21.31
C GLU A 595 -7.26 -11.06 20.68
N LEU A 596 -7.71 -10.60 19.50
CA LEU A 596 -7.18 -9.40 18.84
C LEU A 596 -7.40 -8.14 19.68
N LEU A 597 -8.58 -7.96 20.27
CA LEU A 597 -8.86 -6.82 21.16
C LEU A 597 -7.95 -6.84 22.40
N THR A 598 -7.76 -8.02 23.02
CA THR A 598 -6.87 -8.17 24.18
C THR A 598 -5.41 -7.88 23.81
N ALA A 599 -4.91 -8.44 22.71
CA ALA A 599 -3.55 -8.16 22.23
C ALA A 599 -3.35 -6.68 21.89
N ALA A 600 -4.35 -6.02 21.29
CA ALA A 600 -4.30 -4.59 21.02
C ALA A 600 -4.24 -3.78 22.33
N LEU A 601 -5.01 -4.17 23.35
CA LEU A 601 -4.96 -3.53 24.66
C LEU A 601 -3.60 -3.71 25.34
N GLU A 602 -3.01 -4.91 25.27
CA GLU A 602 -1.66 -5.19 25.75
C GLU A 602 -0.61 -4.35 25.03
N LEU A 603 -0.72 -4.21 23.70
CA LEU A 603 0.15 -3.35 22.90
C LEU A 603 0.09 -1.88 23.36
N LEU A 604 -1.11 -1.36 23.60
CA LEU A 604 -1.27 0.04 24.03
C LEU A 604 -0.76 0.28 25.44
N THR A 605 -1.00 -0.66 26.35
CA THR A 605 -0.63 -0.52 27.77
C THR A 605 0.86 -0.78 28.02
N SER A 606 1.50 -1.68 27.27
CA SER A 606 2.94 -1.94 27.34
C SER A 606 3.79 -0.87 26.66
N CYS A 607 3.22 -0.11 25.72
CA CYS A 607 3.93 0.95 25.03
C CYS A 607 4.13 2.19 25.93
N HIS A 608 5.38 2.55 26.23
CA HIS A 608 5.74 3.72 27.04
C HIS A 608 5.90 5.03 26.24
N CYS A 609 5.20 5.19 25.12
CA CYS A 609 5.24 6.43 24.35
C CYS A 609 4.60 7.60 25.13
N SER A 610 5.23 8.77 25.09
CA SER A 610 4.86 9.95 25.90
C SER A 610 3.75 10.82 25.30
N GLY A 611 3.26 10.51 24.09
CA GLY A 611 2.30 11.35 23.37
C GLY A 611 0.91 10.73 23.34
N ASP A 612 -0.12 11.58 23.49
CA ASP A 612 -1.53 11.19 23.45
C ASP A 612 -1.91 10.60 22.09
N ALA A 613 -1.29 11.05 21.00
CA ALA A 613 -1.46 10.47 19.65
C ALA A 613 -0.73 9.13 19.46
N GLY A 614 -0.08 8.60 20.50
CA GLY A 614 0.74 7.40 20.49
C GLY A 614 1.93 7.45 19.54
N CYS A 615 2.46 6.29 19.14
CA CYS A 615 3.63 6.15 18.28
C CYS A 615 3.43 5.07 17.19
N PRO A 616 4.37 4.94 16.23
CA PRO A 616 4.32 3.93 15.17
C PRO A 616 4.29 2.49 15.67
N ASN A 617 4.84 2.22 16.85
CA ASN A 617 4.82 0.87 17.43
C ASN A 617 3.50 0.55 18.15
N CYS A 618 2.55 1.48 18.23
CA CYS A 618 1.27 1.22 18.92
C CYS A 618 0.04 1.60 18.08
N VAL A 619 -0.11 2.86 17.65
CA VAL A 619 -1.36 3.35 17.02
C VAL A 619 -1.16 4.10 15.71
N GLN A 620 0.05 4.52 15.34
CA GLN A 620 0.23 5.27 14.09
C GLN A 620 0.44 4.32 12.92
N ASN A 621 -0.31 4.52 11.84
CA ASN A 621 -0.25 3.68 10.65
C ASN A 621 0.33 4.46 9.45
N THR A 622 1.26 3.86 8.71
CA THR A 622 1.92 4.46 7.54
C THR A 622 0.98 4.76 6.36
N ILE A 623 -0.13 4.02 6.28
CA ILE A 623 -1.15 4.14 5.22
C ILE A 623 -2.15 5.26 5.56
N CYS A 624 -2.36 5.54 6.84
CA CYS A 624 -3.23 6.63 7.28
C CYS A 624 -2.57 7.98 6.96
N GLU A 625 -3.13 8.72 6.00
CA GLU A 625 -2.57 9.99 5.53
C GLU A 625 -2.67 11.10 6.60
N GLU A 626 -3.77 11.87 6.59
CA GLU A 626 -3.94 13.04 7.47
C GLU A 626 -4.47 12.65 8.86
N TYR A 627 -4.89 11.41 9.08
CA TYR A 627 -5.63 11.06 10.30
C TYR A 627 -4.83 10.28 11.35
N ASN A 628 -3.49 10.30 11.25
CA ASN A 628 -2.60 10.05 12.39
C ASN A 628 -2.54 11.25 13.35
N GLU A 629 -2.92 12.46 12.90
CA GLU A 629 -2.87 13.68 13.70
C GLU A 629 -3.98 13.73 14.77
N PHE A 630 -5.09 13.02 14.56
CA PHE A 630 -6.29 13.06 15.39
C PHE A 630 -6.46 11.82 16.28
N LEU A 631 -5.39 11.04 16.48
CA LEU A 631 -5.41 9.83 17.30
C LEU A 631 -5.40 10.17 18.80
N HIS A 632 -6.02 9.31 19.61
CA HIS A 632 -6.00 9.43 21.07
C HIS A 632 -5.84 8.07 21.75
N LYS A 633 -4.65 7.79 22.28
CA LYS A 633 -4.25 6.51 22.87
C LYS A 633 -5.04 6.16 24.12
N ASP A 634 -5.18 7.08 25.08
CA ASP A 634 -5.87 6.75 26.34
C ASP A 634 -7.36 6.49 26.14
N ALA A 635 -8.00 7.27 25.25
CA ALA A 635 -9.35 6.99 24.77
C ALA A 635 -9.46 5.61 24.12
N ALA A 636 -8.50 5.21 23.28
CA ALA A 636 -8.47 3.87 22.70
C ALA A 636 -8.37 2.76 23.76
N ILE A 637 -7.55 2.95 24.80
CA ILE A 637 -7.44 2.00 25.92
C ILE A 637 -8.80 1.83 26.63
N ILE A 638 -9.52 2.93 26.88
CA ILE A 638 -10.85 2.90 27.51
C ILE A 638 -11.84 2.16 26.61
N ILE A 639 -11.84 2.46 25.31
CA ILE A 639 -12.73 1.82 24.33
C ILE A 639 -12.46 0.32 24.27
N LEU A 640 -11.20 -0.11 24.10
CA LEU A 640 -10.84 -1.53 24.03
C LEU A 640 -11.24 -2.27 25.32
N LYS A 641 -10.96 -1.70 26.50
CA LYS A 641 -11.37 -2.29 27.80
C LYS A 641 -12.89 -2.45 27.89
N GLY A 642 -13.65 -1.41 27.51
CA GLY A 642 -15.10 -1.44 27.55
C GLY A 642 -15.70 -2.47 26.61
N VAL A 643 -15.15 -2.61 25.39
CA VAL A 643 -15.60 -3.63 24.42
C VAL A 643 -15.26 -5.03 24.93
N ILE A 644 -14.05 -5.27 25.42
CA ILE A 644 -13.66 -6.58 25.99
C ILE A 644 -14.55 -6.98 27.16
N GLN A 645 -14.89 -6.05 28.05
CA GLN A 645 -15.82 -6.32 29.15
C GLN A 645 -17.23 -6.66 28.64
N ALA A 646 -17.71 -5.99 27.60
CA ALA A 646 -19.01 -6.29 27.00
C ALA A 646 -19.04 -7.66 26.29
N GLU A 647 -17.90 -8.14 25.79
CA GLU A 647 -17.74 -9.46 25.18
C GLU A 647 -17.78 -10.62 26.20
N GLN A 648 -17.43 -10.34 27.46
CA GLN A 648 -17.40 -11.33 28.55
C GLN A 648 -18.77 -11.56 29.22
N VAL A 649 -19.78 -10.74 28.91
CA VAL A 649 -21.15 -10.76 29.45
C VAL A 649 -22.13 -11.35 28.44
#